data_AF-A0A7C8J6R9-F1
#
_entry.id   AF-A0A7C8J6R9-F1
#
_cell.length_a   1.000
_cell.length_b   1.000
_cell.length_c   1.000
_cell.angle_alpha   90.00
_cell.angle_beta   90.00
_cell.angle_gamma   90.00
#
_symmetry.space_group_name_H-M   'P 1'
#
loop_
_entity.id
_entity.type
_entity.pdbx_description
1 polymer ?
#
loop_
_entity_poly.entity_id
_entity_poly.type
_entity_poly.pdbx_seq_one_letter_code
_entity_poly.pdbx_strand_id
1 'polypeptide(L)'
;MDSYQQSSPQQLAVSALPATSDSRYQLPSTNIPLTLDSRLLSSFIRASQDVVGVFGPLNVSQFLLIATAMTPVILIWAPKSVIRRALYPIQLFCLAATLVAPLPPGQSQADLYNLGLQVGTVGARILDRIYMHNPEDTFLRVGVDDGGPRKGPASYSTGGKARWAVELILSARGIGWNWQVGGVPRHKPAPTRWSFVRSRVRTTLLTFTLIHAVTLLSSYILHVSDDNSPLRNPFFLRFFTTTAWLTVIYGHLTLPENLIAIFFVTTGLGGRFADPQQWPPMFGDISESYSIRRCWGLTLTVNLLGSKFWHASLRRSTSAPGQWLLGSVRPKSRVGRLSRRYSILFLSFIVSGGIHAFGSYMVTRDSPQGVSDGGAAVYFLAQPAAILIEDAVSAALGIVDEGKPSGFRRIIGYVYVSLFWLWCFPTLKVIPLALAHGLQGNGADGQMLAAVRACLELSEALPFNPAKLKLPISDPYQKAKHPNTFIRLVMERLYAMAQTAIPIIHSDEWDRLRDVAFAWEPPNSHVMPISNALSAVCGILWATSYVLLTIRAFKDRSYGMPIFATCYNVTWETIYAFVYPPDPFNAVLFGLWSISDIFLFVATARYGKHEWVHSPLVAGNLPLIMVLGVISAAWMQLALASELIPVIGREIVFFSSWPLQIVLGAGSLMQILSRDSTRGHSIHIWWTRAVGTLAACICFTYRAYYWPERFGYATRPVAVYIFVTSLFIDVVYYFAFVGTQKREQAAAKKNGRAHVKSN
;
A
#
# COMPACT_ATOMS: atom_id res chain seq x y z
N MET A 1 -16.17 45.00 -40.15
CA MET A 1 -17.28 45.91 -39.81
C MET A 1 -18.35 45.05 -39.19
N ASP A 2 -18.15 44.66 -37.93
CA ASP A 2 -18.45 45.47 -36.73
C ASP A 2 -19.98 45.52 -36.56
N SER A 3 -20.60 45.24 -35.43
CA SER A 3 -20.18 45.06 -34.03
C SER A 3 -21.47 44.75 -33.24
N TYR A 4 -21.30 44.47 -31.94
CA TYR A 4 -22.27 44.38 -30.81
C TYR A 4 -22.16 43.02 -30.09
N GLN A 5 -21.11 42.84 -29.28
CA GLN A 5 -20.98 43.20 -27.84
C GLN A 5 -21.84 42.30 -26.94
N GLN A 6 -21.23 41.30 -26.28
CA GLN A 6 -20.69 41.39 -24.91
C GLN A 6 -21.76 41.69 -23.84
N SER A 7 -22.35 40.62 -23.30
CA SER A 7 -22.98 40.64 -21.98
C SER A 7 -22.10 39.87 -20.99
N SER A 8 -21.50 40.62 -20.07
CA SER A 8 -20.68 40.19 -18.94
C SER A 8 -21.40 39.17 -18.05
N PRO A 9 -20.73 38.15 -17.50
CA PRO A 9 -21.29 37.38 -16.39
C PRO A 9 -21.28 38.28 -15.14
N GLN A 10 -22.46 38.57 -14.61
CA GLN A 10 -22.61 39.19 -13.30
C GLN A 10 -21.79 38.41 -12.27
N GLN A 11 -20.84 39.11 -11.65
CA GLN A 11 -20.21 38.70 -10.40
C GLN A 11 -21.32 38.46 -9.38
N LEU A 12 -21.62 37.19 -9.10
CA LEU A 12 -22.24 36.80 -7.84
C LEU A 12 -21.20 37.05 -6.75
N ALA A 13 -21.24 38.27 -6.21
CA ALA A 13 -20.62 38.61 -4.95
C ALA A 13 -21.13 37.61 -3.91
N VAL A 14 -20.27 36.68 -3.53
CA VAL A 14 -20.47 35.83 -2.35
C VAL A 14 -20.50 36.79 -1.16
N SER A 15 -21.71 37.10 -0.70
CA SER A 15 -21.91 37.80 0.56
C SER A 15 -21.26 36.95 1.65
N ALA A 16 -20.20 37.49 2.24
CA ALA A 16 -19.71 37.01 3.52
C ALA A 16 -20.87 37.14 4.51
N LEU A 17 -21.46 36.02 4.91
CA LEU A 17 -22.36 35.97 6.05
C LEU A 17 -21.60 36.55 7.26
N PRO A 18 -22.21 37.45 8.04
CA PRO A 18 -21.53 38.06 9.17
C PRO A 18 -21.19 36.96 10.18
N ALA A 19 -19.91 36.84 10.52
CA ALA A 19 -19.45 35.99 11.61
C ALA A 19 -20.17 36.44 12.89
N THR A 20 -21.11 35.62 13.38
CA THR A 20 -21.62 35.77 14.74
C THR A 20 -20.45 35.58 15.69
N SER A 21 -20.09 36.66 16.38
CA SER A 21 -18.96 36.75 17.30
C SER A 21 -19.24 35.95 18.58
N ASP A 22 -19.04 34.64 18.53
CA ASP A 22 -19.08 33.79 19.71
C ASP A 22 -17.65 33.35 20.06
N SER A 23 -17.13 33.83 21.18
CA SER A 23 -15.71 33.87 21.56
C SER A 23 -15.06 32.52 21.91
N ARG A 24 -15.77 31.40 21.69
CA ARG A 24 -15.38 30.08 22.19
C ARG A 24 -14.22 29.41 21.44
N TYR A 25 -13.91 29.85 20.21
CA TYR A 25 -12.86 29.24 19.36
C TYR A 25 -12.04 30.24 18.55
N GLN A 26 -11.82 31.46 19.06
CA GLN A 26 -10.85 32.36 18.42
C GLN A 26 -9.43 31.87 18.68
N LEU A 27 -8.87 31.17 17.69
CA LEU A 27 -7.42 31.03 17.59
C LEU A 27 -6.83 32.41 17.23
N PRO A 28 -5.74 32.84 17.87
CA PRO A 28 -4.98 33.99 17.39
C PRO A 28 -4.65 33.73 15.92
N SER A 29 -4.87 34.72 15.05
CA SER A 29 -4.45 34.63 13.66
C SER A 29 -2.96 34.32 13.63
N THR A 30 -2.59 33.08 13.29
CA THR A 30 -1.21 32.67 13.11
C THR A 30 -0.75 33.12 11.72
N ASN A 31 -0.92 34.42 11.45
CA ASN A 31 -0.24 35.10 10.36
C ASN A 31 1.21 35.32 10.77
N ILE A 32 1.99 34.24 10.83
CA ILE A 32 3.45 34.36 10.70
C ILE A 32 3.71 34.42 9.20
N PRO A 33 4.16 35.57 8.66
CA PRO A 33 4.38 35.73 7.24
C PRO A 33 5.66 35.00 6.84
N LEU A 34 5.53 33.71 6.54
CA LEU A 34 6.48 33.00 5.67
C LEU A 34 5.89 32.82 4.26
N THR A 35 4.82 33.56 3.94
CA THR A 35 4.32 33.66 2.58
C THR A 35 5.23 34.59 1.79
N LEU A 36 6.14 34.02 0.98
CA LEU A 36 6.34 34.59 -0.35
C LEU A 36 4.93 34.86 -0.89
N ASP A 37 4.67 36.08 -1.37
CA ASP A 37 3.36 36.50 -1.86
C ASP A 37 2.73 35.33 -2.64
N SER A 38 1.67 34.74 -2.08
CA SER A 38 1.16 33.44 -2.51
C SER A 38 0.73 33.50 -3.99
N ARG A 39 0.40 34.71 -4.46
CA ARG A 39 0.12 35.01 -5.87
C ARG A 39 1.35 34.90 -6.76
N LEU A 40 2.50 35.43 -6.35
CA LEU A 40 3.76 35.31 -7.10
C LEU A 40 4.21 33.85 -7.18
N LEU A 41 4.13 33.11 -6.07
CA LEU A 41 4.49 31.69 -6.04
C LEU A 41 3.56 30.86 -6.94
N SER A 42 2.25 31.13 -6.90
CA SER A 42 1.27 30.46 -7.76
C SER A 42 1.50 30.77 -9.25
N SER A 43 1.87 32.00 -9.59
CA SER A 43 2.22 32.39 -10.96
C SER A 43 3.51 31.72 -11.44
N PHE A 44 4.54 31.63 -10.58
CA PHE A 44 5.78 30.91 -10.89
C PHE A 44 5.55 29.41 -11.12
N ILE A 45 4.70 28.77 -10.31
CA ILE A 45 4.32 27.35 -10.47
C ILE A 45 3.65 27.13 -11.82
N ARG A 46 2.69 27.99 -12.20
CA ARG A 46 2.01 27.91 -13.50
C ARG A 46 2.97 28.07 -14.68
N ALA A 47 3.87 29.05 -14.64
CA ALA A 47 4.89 29.19 -15.68
C ALA A 47 5.83 27.97 -15.76
N SER A 48 6.14 27.35 -14.61
CA SER A 48 6.99 26.15 -14.54
C SER A 48 6.27 24.88 -15.03
N GLN A 49 4.94 24.82 -14.87
CA GLN A 49 4.10 23.74 -15.40
C GLN A 49 4.19 23.66 -16.92
N ASP A 50 4.19 24.81 -17.60
CA ASP A 50 4.33 24.88 -19.06
C ASP A 50 5.67 24.31 -19.54
N VAL A 51 6.75 24.57 -18.82
CA VAL A 51 8.10 24.05 -19.13
C VAL A 51 8.17 22.53 -18.93
N VAL A 52 7.58 22.01 -17.84
CA VAL A 52 7.58 20.56 -17.58
C VAL A 52 6.65 19.81 -18.55
N GLY A 53 5.56 20.44 -18.99
CA GLY A 53 4.65 19.89 -20.00
C GLY A 53 5.32 19.55 -21.34
N VAL A 54 6.45 20.19 -21.67
CA VAL A 54 7.26 19.87 -22.86
C VAL A 54 7.82 18.43 -22.82
N PHE A 55 8.02 17.85 -21.64
CA PHE A 55 8.56 16.49 -21.46
C PHE A 55 7.50 15.38 -21.54
N GLY A 56 6.25 15.70 -21.92
CA GLY A 56 5.16 14.75 -22.09
C GLY A 56 4.18 14.68 -20.89
N PRO A 57 3.18 13.78 -20.91
CA PRO A 57 2.04 13.77 -19.98
C PRO A 57 2.38 13.20 -18.59
N LEU A 58 3.63 13.29 -18.14
CA LEU A 58 4.05 12.69 -16.88
C LEU A 58 3.50 13.47 -15.67
N ASN A 59 2.86 12.76 -14.74
CA ASN A 59 2.33 13.33 -13.50
C ASN A 59 3.33 13.23 -12.33
N VAL A 60 3.00 13.89 -11.22
CA VAL A 60 3.82 13.90 -9.98
C VAL A 60 4.27 12.49 -9.55
N SER A 61 3.37 11.51 -9.56
CA SER A 61 3.66 10.14 -9.11
C SER A 61 4.68 9.44 -10.01
N GLN A 62 4.58 9.68 -11.33
CA GLN A 62 5.51 9.10 -12.31
C GLN A 62 6.90 9.72 -12.18
N PHE A 63 7.01 11.05 -12.03
CA PHE A 63 8.29 11.70 -11.77
C PHE A 63 8.94 11.22 -10.47
N LEU A 64 8.17 11.05 -9.41
CA LEU A 64 8.65 10.52 -8.13
C LEU A 64 9.15 9.07 -8.28
N LEU A 65 8.41 8.23 -9.02
CA LEU A 65 8.80 6.85 -9.29
C LEU A 65 10.10 6.79 -10.09
N ILE A 66 10.22 7.60 -11.15
CA ILE A 66 11.45 7.71 -11.96
C ILE A 66 12.61 8.14 -11.07
N ALA A 67 12.47 9.23 -10.31
CA ALA A 67 13.52 9.71 -9.40
C ALA A 67 13.96 8.64 -8.40
N THR A 68 13.02 7.85 -7.87
CA THR A 68 13.31 6.75 -6.95
C THR A 68 14.05 5.61 -7.65
N ALA A 69 13.54 5.16 -8.80
CA ALA A 69 14.11 4.08 -9.61
C ALA A 69 15.49 4.43 -10.19
N MET A 70 15.78 5.72 -10.38
CA MET A 70 17.11 6.17 -10.77
C MET A 70 18.17 5.92 -9.69
N THR A 71 17.81 5.82 -8.41
CA THR A 71 18.78 5.56 -7.33
C THR A 71 19.64 4.32 -7.59
N PRO A 72 19.07 3.12 -7.81
CA PRO A 72 19.87 1.95 -8.17
C PRO A 72 20.61 2.12 -9.50
N VAL A 73 20.01 2.76 -10.50
CA VAL A 73 20.64 3.01 -11.82
C VAL A 73 21.87 3.92 -11.70
N ILE A 74 21.87 4.87 -10.76
CA ILE A 74 23.01 5.72 -10.45
C ILE A 74 24.09 4.93 -9.70
N LEU A 75 23.67 4.18 -8.68
CA LEU A 75 24.59 3.52 -7.76
C LEU A 75 25.30 2.29 -8.35
N ILE A 76 24.79 1.65 -9.41
CA ILE A 76 25.54 0.58 -10.10
C ILE A 76 26.87 1.07 -10.67
N TRP A 77 26.99 2.36 -10.98
CA TRP A 77 28.22 2.94 -11.51
C TRP A 77 29.21 3.26 -10.39
N ALA A 78 30.50 3.16 -10.70
CA ALA A 78 31.56 3.54 -9.77
C ALA A 78 31.44 5.03 -9.36
N PRO A 79 31.82 5.41 -8.13
CA PRO A 79 31.70 6.80 -7.65
C PRO A 79 32.34 7.84 -8.58
N LYS A 80 33.45 7.49 -9.24
CA LYS A 80 34.18 8.37 -10.16
C LYS A 80 33.69 8.29 -11.62
N SER A 81 32.64 7.53 -11.92
CA SER A 81 32.12 7.36 -13.28
C SER A 81 31.52 8.67 -13.82
N VAL A 82 31.82 8.98 -15.08
CA VAL A 82 31.21 10.12 -15.80
C VAL A 82 29.71 9.90 -15.95
N ILE A 83 29.27 8.67 -16.23
CA ILE A 83 27.85 8.32 -16.37
C ILE A 83 27.10 8.60 -15.06
N ARG A 84 27.67 8.19 -13.91
CA ARG A 84 27.07 8.47 -12.59
C ARG A 84 26.87 9.96 -12.37
N ARG A 85 27.88 10.77 -12.70
CA ARG A 85 27.82 12.23 -12.58
C ARG A 85 26.79 12.86 -13.52
N ALA A 86 26.64 12.34 -14.74
CA ALA A 86 25.65 12.79 -15.70
C ALA A 86 24.20 12.47 -15.28
N LEU A 87 23.99 11.41 -14.48
CA LEU A 87 22.66 11.01 -14.00
C LEU A 87 22.16 11.82 -12.79
N TYR A 88 23.06 12.44 -12.00
CA TYR A 88 22.65 13.21 -10.82
C TYR A 88 21.75 14.42 -11.16
N PRO A 89 22.06 15.27 -12.15
CA PRO A 89 21.18 16.37 -12.54
C PRO A 89 19.81 15.89 -13.03
N ILE A 90 19.76 14.74 -13.71
CA ILE A 90 18.50 14.16 -14.21
C ILE A 90 17.63 13.72 -13.02
N GLN A 91 18.19 13.06 -12.00
CA GLN A 91 17.43 12.66 -10.82
C GLN A 91 16.94 13.89 -10.02
N LEU A 92 17.78 14.93 -9.89
CA LEU A 92 17.37 16.20 -9.27
C LEU A 92 16.27 16.89 -10.07
N PHE A 93 16.35 16.89 -11.40
CA PHE A 93 15.31 17.41 -12.27
C PHE A 93 14.00 16.65 -12.06
N CYS A 94 14.01 15.32 -12.05
CA CYS A 94 12.81 14.53 -11.79
C CYS A 94 12.21 14.83 -10.40
N LEU A 95 13.04 15.01 -9.37
CA LEU A 95 12.57 15.42 -8.05
C LEU A 95 11.96 16.82 -8.06
N ALA A 96 12.62 17.80 -8.70
CA ALA A 96 12.10 19.16 -8.81
C ALA A 96 10.80 19.22 -9.63
N ALA A 97 10.72 18.41 -10.70
CA ALA A 97 9.54 18.28 -11.53
C ALA A 97 8.32 17.80 -10.73
N THR A 98 8.49 17.00 -9.66
CA THR A 98 7.35 16.60 -8.80
C THR A 98 6.61 17.77 -8.18
N LEU A 99 7.26 18.93 -8.02
CA LEU A 99 6.63 20.11 -7.42
C LEU A 99 5.61 20.74 -8.37
N VAL A 100 5.92 20.75 -9.67
CA VAL A 100 5.15 21.50 -10.67
C VAL A 100 4.38 20.59 -11.62
N ALA A 101 4.79 19.33 -11.82
CA ALA A 101 4.15 18.40 -12.74
C ALA A 101 2.64 18.24 -12.45
N PRO A 102 1.80 17.94 -13.47
CA PRO A 102 0.37 17.76 -13.31
C PRO A 102 0.01 16.76 -12.20
N LEU A 103 -1.05 17.04 -11.45
CA LEU A 103 -1.58 16.09 -10.47
C LEU A 103 -2.15 14.87 -11.19
N PRO A 104 -2.05 13.66 -10.61
CA PRO A 104 -2.77 12.51 -11.14
C PRO A 104 -4.29 12.79 -11.13
N PRO A 105 -5.04 12.43 -12.19
CA PRO A 105 -6.47 12.66 -12.25
C PRO A 105 -7.23 11.83 -11.20
N GLY A 106 -8.41 12.31 -10.80
CA GLY A 106 -9.34 11.57 -9.95
C GLY A 106 -8.90 11.34 -8.49
N GLN A 107 -7.87 12.04 -8.01
CA GLN A 107 -7.37 11.89 -6.63
C GLN A 107 -8.21 12.70 -5.64
N SER A 108 -8.48 12.13 -4.46
CA SER A 108 -9.07 12.87 -3.34
C SER A 108 -8.04 13.84 -2.71
N GLN A 109 -8.50 14.81 -1.92
CA GLN A 109 -7.58 15.71 -1.19
C GLN A 109 -6.62 14.94 -0.28
N ALA A 110 -7.11 13.91 0.40
CA ALA A 110 -6.28 13.07 1.25
C ALA A 110 -5.28 12.21 0.45
N ASP A 111 -5.60 11.82 -0.78
CA ASP A 111 -4.64 11.16 -1.70
C ASP A 111 -3.52 12.10 -2.12
N LEU A 112 -3.87 13.35 -2.47
CA LEU A 112 -2.90 14.39 -2.80
C LEU A 112 -2.00 14.72 -1.60
N TYR A 113 -2.57 14.79 -0.39
CA TYR A 113 -1.81 14.98 0.83
C TYR A 113 -0.81 13.84 1.05
N ASN A 114 -1.25 12.59 0.90
CA ASN A 114 -0.37 11.42 1.00
C ASN A 114 0.71 11.41 -0.09
N LEU A 115 0.39 11.80 -1.33
CA LEU A 115 1.34 11.94 -2.41
C LEU A 115 2.43 12.97 -2.07
N GLY A 116 2.03 14.12 -1.53
CA GLY A 116 2.98 15.14 -1.06
C GLY A 116 3.87 14.65 0.09
N LEU A 117 3.32 13.90 1.04
CA LEU A 117 4.12 13.24 2.09
C LEU A 117 5.17 12.27 1.50
N GLN A 118 4.81 11.53 0.44
CA GLN A 118 5.74 10.64 -0.26
C GLN A 118 6.83 11.43 -0.98
N VAL A 119 6.48 12.51 -1.70
CA VAL A 119 7.45 13.41 -2.32
C VAL A 119 8.47 13.92 -1.29
N GLY A 120 7.99 14.44 -0.16
CA GLY A 120 8.87 14.91 0.92
C GLY A 120 9.73 13.81 1.52
N THR A 121 9.14 12.66 1.84
CA THR A 121 9.83 11.54 2.51
C THR A 121 10.88 10.89 1.62
N VAL A 122 10.53 10.60 0.36
CA VAL A 122 11.43 10.00 -0.63
C VAL A 122 12.51 11.00 -1.04
N GLY A 123 12.16 12.27 -1.25
CA GLY A 123 13.13 13.33 -1.54
C GLY A 123 14.17 13.48 -0.42
N ALA A 124 13.73 13.56 0.84
CA ALA A 124 14.64 13.62 1.99
C ALA A 124 15.52 12.36 2.11
N ARG A 125 15.00 11.19 1.73
CA ARG A 125 15.79 9.95 1.70
C ARG A 125 16.83 9.97 0.60
N ILE A 126 16.47 10.36 -0.62
CA ILE A 126 17.42 10.47 -1.74
C ILE A 126 18.53 11.47 -1.40
N LEU A 127 18.18 12.62 -0.82
CA LEU A 127 19.14 13.62 -0.36
C LEU A 127 20.16 13.04 0.63
N ASP A 128 19.70 12.33 1.68
CA ASP A 128 20.57 11.66 2.66
C ASP A 128 21.44 10.57 2.01
N ARG A 129 20.86 9.73 1.15
CA ARG A 129 21.55 8.54 0.63
C ARG A 129 22.49 8.78 -0.53
N ILE A 130 22.27 9.84 -1.30
CA ILE A 130 23.01 10.06 -2.55
C ILE A 130 23.86 11.33 -2.49
N TYR A 131 23.31 12.41 -1.93
CA TYR A 131 23.89 13.74 -2.09
C TYR A 131 24.65 14.24 -0.85
N MET A 132 24.29 13.78 0.35
CA MET A 132 24.95 14.20 1.60
C MET A 132 26.14 13.32 2.00
N HIS A 133 26.25 12.12 1.44
CA HIS A 133 27.24 11.12 1.85
C HIS A 133 27.82 10.39 0.65
N ASN A 134 29.03 9.84 0.79
CA ASN A 134 29.49 8.82 -0.14
C ASN A 134 28.77 7.50 0.20
N PRO A 135 27.89 6.99 -0.67
CA PRO A 135 26.99 5.91 -0.31
C PRO A 135 27.72 4.61 0.04
N GLU A 136 28.75 4.28 -0.76
CA GLU A 136 29.53 3.05 -0.60
C GLU A 136 30.38 3.00 0.67
N ASP A 137 30.78 4.15 1.23
CA ASP A 137 31.56 4.22 2.47
C ASP A 137 30.66 4.30 3.71
N THR A 138 29.49 4.94 3.56
CA THR A 138 28.62 5.27 4.69
C THR A 138 27.63 4.16 4.99
N PHE A 139 27.09 3.50 3.96
CA PHE A 139 25.98 2.56 4.09
C PHE A 139 26.44 1.11 3.94
N LEU A 140 26.79 0.51 5.08
CA LEU A 140 27.35 -0.83 5.16
C LEU A 140 26.38 -1.76 5.89
N ARG A 141 26.12 -2.94 5.33
CA ARG A 141 25.41 -4.03 6.01
C ARG A 141 26.34 -4.66 7.05
N VAL A 142 25.84 -4.78 8.28
CA VAL A 142 26.58 -5.41 9.39
C VAL A 142 26.76 -6.90 9.10
N GLY A 143 27.98 -7.40 9.28
CA GLY A 143 28.39 -8.79 9.04
C GLY A 143 28.55 -9.17 7.56
N VAL A 144 28.38 -8.23 6.62
CA VAL A 144 28.50 -8.47 5.18
C VAL A 144 29.51 -7.50 4.56
N ASP A 145 29.31 -6.20 4.76
CA ASP A 145 30.08 -5.14 4.11
C ASP A 145 31.21 -4.59 5.00
N ASP A 146 31.17 -4.90 6.30
CA ASP A 146 32.08 -4.39 7.34
C ASP A 146 33.40 -5.17 7.47
N GLY A 147 33.60 -6.23 6.67
CA GLY A 147 34.77 -7.10 6.71
C GLY A 147 36.02 -6.60 5.96
N GLY A 148 36.12 -5.30 5.64
CA GLY A 148 37.28 -4.66 5.03
C GLY A 148 37.11 -4.19 3.57
N PRO A 149 38.13 -3.52 2.98
CA PRO A 149 38.00 -2.77 1.72
C PRO A 149 37.58 -3.60 0.50
N ARG A 150 37.90 -4.90 0.49
CA ARG A 150 37.56 -5.84 -0.59
C ARG A 150 36.16 -6.48 -0.45
N LYS A 151 35.41 -6.15 0.61
CA LYS A 151 34.07 -6.70 0.89
C LYS A 151 32.96 -5.64 0.86
N GLY A 152 33.31 -4.37 0.64
CA GLY A 152 32.34 -3.27 0.62
C GLY A 152 31.58 -3.14 -0.71
N PRO A 153 30.51 -2.31 -0.76
CA PRO A 153 29.67 -2.11 -1.93
C PRO A 153 30.40 -1.62 -3.19
N ALA A 154 31.58 -1.00 -3.02
CA ALA A 154 32.44 -0.58 -4.11
C ALA A 154 33.03 -1.75 -4.92
N SER A 155 33.15 -2.93 -4.31
CA SER A 155 33.70 -4.15 -4.93
C SER A 155 32.65 -5.09 -5.52
N TYR A 156 31.37 -4.75 -5.40
CA TYR A 156 30.27 -5.59 -5.86
C TYR A 156 30.20 -5.65 -7.39
N SER A 157 29.73 -6.78 -7.91
CA SER A 157 29.28 -6.88 -9.30
C SER A 157 28.10 -5.93 -9.56
N THR A 158 27.84 -5.58 -10.82
CA THR A 158 26.73 -4.71 -11.22
C THR A 158 25.39 -5.15 -10.61
N GLY A 159 25.08 -6.45 -10.67
CA GLY A 159 23.85 -7.01 -10.08
C GLY A 159 23.84 -6.97 -8.55
N GLY A 160 24.99 -7.23 -7.90
CA GLY A 160 25.13 -7.09 -6.45
C GLY A 160 24.93 -5.64 -5.99
N LYS A 161 25.46 -4.69 -6.75
CA LYS A 161 25.36 -3.25 -6.49
C LYS A 161 23.94 -2.72 -6.71
N ALA A 162 23.25 -3.18 -7.74
CA ALA A 162 21.84 -2.88 -7.97
C ALA A 162 20.98 -3.37 -6.79
N ARG A 163 21.18 -4.62 -6.34
CA ARG A 163 20.45 -5.19 -5.19
C ARG A 163 20.71 -4.40 -3.90
N TRP A 164 21.97 -4.02 -3.66
CA TRP A 164 22.34 -3.18 -2.52
C TRP A 164 21.69 -1.80 -2.55
N ALA A 165 21.68 -1.15 -3.71
CA ALA A 165 21.07 0.16 -3.87
C ALA A 165 19.54 0.12 -3.71
N VAL A 166 18.86 -0.91 -4.21
CA VAL A 166 17.42 -1.13 -3.99
C VAL A 166 17.13 -1.32 -2.50
N GLU A 167 17.91 -2.15 -1.80
CA GLU A 167 17.74 -2.34 -0.36
C GLU A 167 18.00 -1.05 0.42
N LEU A 168 18.99 -0.26 0.02
CA LEU A 168 19.35 1.01 0.65
C LEU A 168 18.21 2.03 0.56
N ILE A 169 17.60 2.21 -0.62
CA ILE A 169 16.53 3.21 -0.81
C ILE A 169 15.20 2.77 -0.16
N LEU A 170 14.95 1.46 -0.06
CA LEU A 170 13.78 0.91 0.64
C LEU A 170 13.96 0.88 2.17
N SER A 171 15.21 0.92 2.65
CA SER A 171 15.50 0.90 4.09
C SER A 171 15.31 2.27 4.72
N ALA A 172 14.27 2.41 5.56
CA ALA A 172 14.02 3.63 6.33
C ALA A 172 14.71 3.62 7.71
N ARG A 173 14.76 2.46 8.38
CA ARG A 173 15.21 2.30 9.77
C ARG A 173 16.60 1.68 9.93
N GLY A 174 17.19 1.19 8.83
CA GLY A 174 18.54 0.63 8.81
C GLY A 174 18.67 -0.71 9.54
N ILE A 175 17.62 -1.54 9.53
CA ILE A 175 17.65 -2.84 10.20
C ILE A 175 18.71 -3.73 9.53
N GLY A 176 19.71 -4.16 10.30
CA GLY A 176 20.86 -4.92 9.76
C GLY A 176 21.91 -4.08 9.02
N TRP A 177 21.87 -2.75 9.16
CA TRP A 177 22.85 -1.79 8.64
C TRP A 177 23.62 -1.11 9.78
N ASN A 178 24.84 -0.64 9.50
CA ASN A 178 25.70 0.08 10.44
C ASN A 178 25.09 1.40 10.96
N TRP A 179 24.06 1.90 10.28
CA TRP A 179 23.36 3.13 10.61
C TRP A 179 21.99 2.92 11.26
N GLN A 180 21.65 1.71 11.73
CA GLN A 180 20.36 1.42 12.35
C GLN A 180 19.97 2.51 13.36
N VAL A 181 18.82 3.15 13.13
CA VAL A 181 18.42 4.29 13.94
C VAL A 181 18.14 3.86 15.38
N GLY A 182 18.52 4.71 16.34
CA GLY A 182 18.22 4.46 17.74
C GLY A 182 16.70 4.38 17.95
N GLY A 183 16.26 3.41 18.75
CA GLY A 183 14.86 3.27 19.13
C GLY A 183 13.97 2.40 18.26
N VAL A 184 14.58 1.56 17.43
CA VAL A 184 13.87 0.42 16.88
C VAL A 184 13.41 -0.49 18.03
N PRO A 185 12.11 -0.83 18.14
CA PRO A 185 11.61 -1.70 19.19
C PRO A 185 12.29 -3.07 19.17
N ARG A 186 12.73 -3.55 20.33
CA ARG A 186 13.24 -4.92 20.47
C ARG A 186 12.07 -5.89 20.39
N HIS A 187 12.06 -6.73 19.37
CA HIS A 187 11.08 -7.80 19.21
C HIS A 187 11.74 -9.12 19.63
N LYS A 188 11.13 -9.85 20.58
CA LYS A 188 11.57 -11.21 20.93
C LYS A 188 11.42 -12.11 19.69
N PRO A 189 12.47 -12.82 19.23
CA PRO A 189 12.38 -13.66 18.05
C PRO A 189 11.14 -14.54 18.09
N ALA A 190 10.34 -14.53 17.03
CA ALA A 190 9.17 -15.39 16.98
C ALA A 190 9.64 -16.86 16.98
N PRO A 191 9.03 -17.76 17.77
CA PRO A 191 9.49 -19.14 17.86
C PRO A 191 9.43 -19.87 16.51
N THR A 192 8.52 -19.46 15.62
CA THR A 192 8.44 -19.93 14.24
C THR A 192 8.04 -18.80 13.29
N ARG A 193 8.36 -18.96 11.99
CA ARG A 193 7.90 -18.04 10.93
C ARG A 193 6.38 -17.85 10.94
N TRP A 194 5.61 -18.91 11.22
CA TRP A 194 4.16 -18.86 11.22
C TRP A 194 3.59 -18.19 12.47
N SER A 195 4.30 -18.25 13.60
CA SER A 195 3.96 -17.43 14.77
C SER A 195 4.10 -15.94 14.47
N PHE A 196 5.13 -15.55 13.71
CA PHE A 196 5.28 -14.16 13.25
C PHE A 196 4.15 -13.77 12.30
N VAL A 197 3.89 -14.57 11.27
CA VAL A 197 2.83 -14.30 10.28
C VAL A 197 1.46 -14.17 10.96
N ARG A 198 1.09 -15.08 11.86
CA ARG A 198 -0.18 -14.97 12.63
C ARG A 198 -0.25 -13.68 13.44
N SER A 199 0.84 -13.28 14.09
CA SER A 199 0.91 -12.02 14.84
C SER A 199 0.66 -10.82 13.93
N ARG A 200 1.30 -10.78 12.76
CA ARG A 200 1.14 -9.70 11.77
C ARG A 200 -0.26 -9.66 11.18
N VAL A 201 -0.84 -10.80 10.82
CA VAL A 201 -2.24 -10.90 10.36
C VAL A 201 -3.19 -10.36 11.42
N ARG A 202 -3.04 -10.77 12.68
CA ARG A 202 -3.86 -10.27 13.79
C ARG A 202 -3.73 -8.75 13.94
N THR A 203 -2.52 -8.21 13.95
CA THR A 203 -2.31 -6.76 14.06
C THR A 203 -2.90 -6.02 12.86
N THR A 204 -2.78 -6.55 11.65
CA THR A 204 -3.40 -5.99 10.45
C THR A 204 -4.91 -5.93 10.57
N LEU A 205 -5.57 -7.03 10.97
CA LEU A 205 -7.02 -7.07 11.16
C LEU A 205 -7.50 -6.07 12.23
N LEU A 206 -6.83 -6.04 13.40
CA LEU A 206 -7.15 -5.09 14.47
C LEU A 206 -7.00 -3.63 14.01
N THR A 207 -5.90 -3.33 13.32
CA THR A 207 -5.62 -1.97 12.82
C THR A 207 -6.66 -1.54 11.79
N PHE A 208 -7.04 -2.46 10.91
CA PHE A 208 -8.10 -2.25 9.93
C PHE A 208 -9.44 -1.93 10.61
N THR A 209 -9.84 -2.72 11.62
CA THR A 209 -11.07 -2.49 12.39
C THR A 209 -11.07 -1.13 13.09
N LEU A 210 -9.94 -0.73 13.67
CA LEU A 210 -9.81 0.57 14.35
C LEU A 210 -9.97 1.74 13.38
N ILE A 211 -9.37 1.67 12.19
CA ILE A 211 -9.54 2.71 11.15
C ILE A 211 -10.99 2.76 10.70
N HIS A 212 -11.63 1.60 10.49
CA HIS A 212 -13.04 1.56 10.12
C HIS A 212 -13.95 2.18 11.19
N ALA A 213 -13.66 1.93 12.47
CA ALA A 213 -14.36 2.59 13.58
C ALA A 213 -14.18 4.11 13.54
N VAL A 214 -12.97 4.61 13.25
CA VAL A 214 -12.73 6.06 13.06
C VAL A 214 -13.56 6.63 11.91
N THR A 215 -13.67 5.92 10.78
CA THR A 215 -14.50 6.34 9.64
C THR A 215 -15.97 6.45 10.05
N LEU A 216 -16.53 5.42 10.70
CA LEU A 216 -17.93 5.41 11.15
C LEU A 216 -18.21 6.50 12.19
N LEU A 217 -17.35 6.65 13.19
CA LEU A 217 -17.51 7.64 14.24
C LEU A 217 -17.38 9.08 13.71
N SER A 218 -16.40 9.34 12.83
CA SER A 218 -16.24 10.65 12.21
C SER A 218 -17.47 11.00 11.37
N SER A 219 -17.98 10.05 10.59
CA SER A 219 -19.21 10.22 9.82
C SER A 219 -20.40 10.52 10.73
N TYR A 220 -20.58 9.76 11.82
CA TYR A 220 -21.66 9.97 12.77
C TYR A 220 -21.59 11.36 13.44
N ILE A 221 -20.43 11.76 13.97
CA ILE A 221 -20.22 13.06 14.63
C ILE A 221 -20.57 14.22 13.69
N LEU A 222 -20.22 14.12 12.41
CA LEU A 222 -20.51 15.16 11.41
C LEU A 222 -22.01 15.30 11.09
N HIS A 223 -22.82 14.26 11.32
CA HIS A 223 -24.27 14.28 11.07
C HIS A 223 -25.11 14.63 12.31
N VAL A 224 -24.52 14.68 13.51
CA VAL A 224 -25.24 15.11 14.72
C VAL A 224 -25.64 16.57 14.57
N SER A 225 -26.93 16.88 14.47
CA SER A 225 -27.44 18.25 14.29
C SER A 225 -27.70 19.00 15.61
N ASP A 226 -27.76 18.30 16.74
CA ASP A 226 -27.99 18.88 18.05
C ASP A 226 -26.69 19.46 18.64
N ASP A 227 -26.61 20.79 18.72
CA ASP A 227 -25.47 21.53 19.26
C ASP A 227 -25.27 21.28 20.77
N ASN A 228 -26.28 20.81 21.50
CA ASN A 228 -26.17 20.45 22.92
C ASN A 228 -25.66 19.02 23.15
N SER A 229 -25.46 18.24 22.08
CA SER A 229 -24.97 16.87 22.19
C SER A 229 -23.60 16.83 22.89
N PRO A 230 -23.33 15.84 23.77
CA PRO A 230 -21.99 15.60 24.30
C PRO A 230 -20.92 15.39 23.22
N LEU A 231 -21.33 14.98 22.01
CA LEU A 231 -20.45 14.79 20.86
C LEU A 231 -20.03 16.11 20.19
N ARG A 232 -20.72 17.21 20.49
CA ARG A 232 -20.36 18.57 20.10
C ARG A 232 -19.50 19.27 21.16
N ASN A 233 -19.26 18.65 22.32
CA ASN A 233 -18.45 19.24 23.38
C ASN A 233 -16.99 19.52 22.90
N PRO A 234 -16.44 20.72 23.15
CA PRO A 234 -15.08 21.09 22.70
C PRO A 234 -13.98 20.12 23.16
N PHE A 235 -14.08 19.64 24.40
CA PHE A 235 -13.11 18.70 24.95
C PHE A 235 -13.23 17.33 24.26
N PHE A 236 -14.46 16.86 24.05
CA PHE A 236 -14.72 15.62 23.32
C PHE A 236 -14.17 15.69 21.88
N LEU A 237 -14.46 16.78 21.14
CA LEU A 237 -13.98 16.93 19.76
C LEU A 237 -12.46 16.97 19.68
N ARG A 238 -11.77 17.62 20.63
CA ARG A 238 -10.30 17.60 20.72
C ARG A 238 -9.75 16.20 21.03
N PHE A 239 -10.39 15.51 21.97
CA PHE A 239 -10.02 14.13 22.33
C PHE A 239 -10.21 13.17 21.16
N PHE A 240 -11.37 13.23 20.51
CA PHE A 240 -11.69 12.43 19.33
C PHE A 240 -10.73 12.73 18.19
N THR A 241 -10.53 14.02 17.83
CA THR A 241 -9.62 14.40 16.75
C THR A 241 -8.20 13.88 16.99
N THR A 242 -7.70 14.01 18.23
CA THR A 242 -6.36 13.52 18.59
C THR A 242 -6.26 12.01 18.45
N THR A 243 -7.20 11.26 19.03
CA THR A 243 -7.19 9.79 19.04
C THR A 243 -7.47 9.18 17.67
N ALA A 244 -8.43 9.74 16.92
CA ALA A 244 -8.75 9.36 15.56
C ALA A 244 -7.54 9.53 14.65
N TRP A 245 -6.91 10.70 14.67
CA TRP A 245 -5.77 10.98 13.82
C TRP A 245 -4.55 10.11 14.15
N LEU A 246 -4.25 9.89 15.44
CA LEU A 246 -3.19 8.97 15.87
C LEU A 246 -3.46 7.53 15.37
N THR A 247 -4.72 7.10 15.41
CA THR A 247 -5.15 5.79 14.87
C THR A 247 -4.93 5.72 13.37
N VAL A 248 -5.27 6.79 12.63
CA VAL A 248 -5.07 6.86 11.18
C VAL A 248 -3.58 6.84 10.82
N ILE A 249 -2.73 7.59 11.54
CA ILE A 249 -1.26 7.55 11.37
C ILE A 249 -0.72 6.14 11.64
N TYR A 250 -1.14 5.53 12.74
CA TYR A 250 -0.73 4.18 13.10
C TYR A 250 -1.08 3.19 11.98
N GLY A 251 -2.28 3.30 11.44
CA GLY A 251 -2.77 2.49 10.33
C GLY A 251 -1.98 2.65 9.03
N HIS A 252 -1.78 3.90 8.60
CA HIS A 252 -1.05 4.21 7.36
C HIS A 252 0.41 3.72 7.38
N LEU A 253 1.02 3.62 8.56
CA LEU A 253 2.39 3.12 8.70
C LEU A 253 2.45 1.60 8.93
N THR A 254 1.54 1.06 9.73
CA THR A 254 1.59 -0.36 10.17
C THR A 254 1.02 -1.31 9.13
N LEU A 255 -0.05 -0.92 8.42
CA LEU A 255 -0.71 -1.82 7.47
C LEU A 255 0.18 -2.16 6.26
N PRO A 256 0.77 -1.18 5.53
CA PRO A 256 1.65 -1.50 4.41
C PRO A 256 2.85 -2.32 4.85
N GLU A 257 3.47 -1.97 5.99
CA GLU A 257 4.60 -2.73 6.52
C GLU A 257 4.22 -4.18 6.84
N ASN A 258 3.09 -4.41 7.51
CA ASN A 258 2.65 -5.75 7.84
C ASN A 258 2.33 -6.58 6.59
N LEU A 259 1.70 -5.99 5.57
CA LEU A 259 1.39 -6.68 4.32
C LEU A 259 2.67 -7.13 3.61
N ILE A 260 3.65 -6.24 3.51
CA ILE A 260 4.96 -6.55 2.91
C ILE A 260 5.71 -7.59 3.75
N ALA A 261 5.68 -7.49 5.08
CA ALA A 261 6.29 -8.46 5.99
C ALA A 261 5.65 -9.85 5.86
N ILE A 262 4.32 -9.92 5.84
CA ILE A 262 3.56 -11.16 5.65
C ILE A 262 3.97 -11.79 4.32
N PHE A 263 4.03 -11.01 3.24
CA PHE A 263 4.44 -11.50 1.92
C PHE A 263 5.85 -12.11 1.95
N PHE A 264 6.87 -11.36 2.36
CA PHE A 264 8.26 -11.85 2.30
C PHE A 264 8.53 -13.01 3.27
N VAL A 265 8.00 -12.96 4.49
CA VAL A 265 8.21 -14.01 5.49
C VAL A 265 7.46 -15.30 5.13
N THR A 266 6.24 -15.18 4.57
CA THR A 266 5.46 -16.36 4.15
C THR A 266 6.08 -17.04 2.94
N THR A 267 6.45 -16.25 1.92
CA THR A 267 7.03 -16.77 0.66
C THR A 267 8.47 -17.24 0.82
N GLY A 268 9.20 -16.71 1.81
CA GLY A 268 10.63 -16.93 1.96
C GLY A 268 11.45 -16.28 0.84
N LEU A 269 10.91 -15.25 0.18
CA LEU A 269 11.56 -14.47 -0.87
C LEU A 269 12.21 -13.19 -0.30
N GLY A 270 13.04 -12.53 -1.11
CA GLY A 270 13.65 -11.24 -0.74
C GLY A 270 14.94 -11.35 0.08
N GLY A 271 15.48 -12.56 0.31
CA GLY A 271 16.72 -12.75 1.07
C GLY A 271 16.52 -12.39 2.53
N ARG A 272 17.17 -11.31 3.02
CA ARG A 272 17.03 -10.87 4.42
C ARG A 272 15.59 -10.53 4.78
N PHE A 273 14.81 -9.99 3.84
CA PHE A 273 13.39 -9.67 4.08
C PHE A 273 12.52 -10.89 4.44
N ALA A 274 12.97 -12.11 4.15
CA ALA A 274 12.27 -13.33 4.58
C ALA A 274 12.44 -13.62 6.09
N ASP A 275 13.43 -13.02 6.74
CA ASP A 275 13.69 -13.20 8.16
C ASP A 275 12.76 -12.31 9.00
N PRO A 276 11.92 -12.89 9.88
CA PRO A 276 11.07 -12.14 10.81
C PRO A 276 11.80 -11.04 11.59
N GLN A 277 13.08 -11.22 11.89
CA GLN A 277 13.88 -10.26 12.65
C GLN A 277 14.10 -8.94 11.90
N GLN A 278 13.97 -8.94 10.57
CA GLN A 278 14.06 -7.71 9.76
C GLN A 278 12.83 -6.81 9.88
N TRP A 279 11.77 -7.28 10.56
CA TRP A 279 10.50 -6.59 10.67
C TRP A 279 10.15 -6.26 12.13
N PRO A 280 10.92 -5.40 12.82
CA PRO A 280 10.51 -4.89 14.13
C PRO A 280 9.28 -3.98 13.99
N PRO A 281 8.38 -3.92 14.99
CA PRO A 281 7.20 -3.03 14.98
C PRO A 281 7.53 -1.57 14.64
N MET A 282 6.62 -0.86 13.97
CA MET A 282 6.78 0.56 13.65
C MET A 282 6.84 1.44 14.90
N PHE A 283 5.98 1.14 15.87
CA PHE A 283 5.83 1.88 17.13
C PHE A 283 6.34 1.03 18.30
N GLY A 284 6.85 1.70 19.33
CA GLY A 284 7.21 1.06 20.59
C GLY A 284 6.03 0.95 21.58
N ASP A 285 6.34 0.73 22.85
CA ASP A 285 5.39 0.69 23.95
C ASP A 285 4.86 2.08 24.34
N ILE A 286 3.54 2.26 24.25
CA ILE A 286 2.84 3.48 24.66
C ILE A 286 3.00 3.80 26.14
N SER A 287 3.33 2.80 26.99
CA SER A 287 3.54 2.99 28.43
C SER A 287 4.74 3.91 28.75
N GLU A 288 5.45 4.39 27.75
CA GLU A 288 6.64 5.18 27.91
C GLU A 288 6.47 6.61 27.43
N SER A 289 5.26 6.98 26.98
CA SER A 289 4.89 8.32 26.55
C SER A 289 4.54 9.26 27.72
N TYR A 290 5.23 9.17 28.85
CA TYR A 290 5.05 10.06 30.02
C TYR A 290 5.97 11.30 29.99
N SER A 291 6.70 11.52 28.90
CA SER A 291 7.39 12.78 28.59
C SER A 291 7.34 13.02 27.07
N ILE A 292 7.34 14.28 26.64
CA ILE A 292 7.33 14.66 25.22
C ILE A 292 8.60 14.15 24.54
N ARG A 293 9.76 14.30 25.19
CA ARG A 293 11.05 13.78 24.72
C ARG A 293 11.00 12.26 24.53
N ARG A 294 10.42 11.52 25.48
CA ARG A 294 10.28 10.06 25.41
C ARG A 294 9.29 9.60 24.36
N CYS A 295 8.20 10.33 24.17
CA CYS A 295 7.21 10.09 23.11
C CYS A 295 7.90 10.10 21.73
N TRP A 296 8.65 11.16 21.41
CA TRP A 296 9.44 11.26 20.18
C TRP A 296 10.69 10.35 20.14
N GLY A 297 11.04 9.74 21.28
CA GLY A 297 12.08 8.72 21.41
C GLY A 297 13.52 9.25 21.44
N LEU A 298 13.76 10.41 22.04
CA LEU A 298 15.09 11.01 22.19
C LEU A 298 15.75 10.53 23.49
N THR A 299 16.97 9.96 23.42
CA THR A 299 17.76 9.54 24.60
C THR A 299 19.08 10.33 24.66
N LEU A 300 19.61 10.53 25.87
CA LEU A 300 20.76 11.41 26.17
C LEU A 300 22.14 10.75 26.00
N THR A 301 22.23 9.46 25.67
CA THR A 301 23.49 8.71 25.64
C THR A 301 23.53 7.69 24.50
N VAL A 302 24.73 7.51 23.93
CA VAL A 302 24.97 6.73 22.71
C VAL A 302 24.78 5.21 22.88
N ASN A 303 24.69 4.64 24.09
CA ASN A 303 24.80 3.17 24.23
C ASN A 303 23.78 2.44 25.12
N LEU A 304 22.64 3.03 25.51
CA LEU A 304 21.58 2.28 26.22
C LEU A 304 20.17 2.70 25.74
N LEU A 305 19.57 1.86 24.89
CA LEU A 305 18.13 1.62 24.65
C LEU A 305 17.18 2.82 24.89
N GLY A 306 16.81 3.63 23.89
CA GLY A 306 15.98 3.28 22.74
C GLY A 306 14.69 4.13 22.77
N SER A 307 14.25 4.69 21.64
CA SER A 307 12.87 5.20 21.47
C SER A 307 11.88 4.22 22.07
N LYS A 308 10.87 4.75 22.76
CA LYS A 308 9.91 3.90 23.43
C LYS A 308 8.52 3.93 22.82
N PHE A 309 8.11 4.92 22.03
CA PHE A 309 6.77 4.90 21.40
C PHE A 309 6.73 5.32 19.91
N TRP A 310 7.09 6.56 19.54
CA TRP A 310 6.86 7.07 18.18
C TRP A 310 7.70 6.39 17.09
N HIS A 311 7.20 6.38 15.85
CA HIS A 311 7.82 5.67 14.73
C HIS A 311 9.22 6.23 14.38
N ALA A 312 10.15 5.32 14.08
CA ALA A 312 11.55 5.67 13.82
C ALA A 312 11.88 5.85 12.31
N SER A 313 10.90 5.69 11.41
CA SER A 313 11.13 5.64 9.95
C SER A 313 11.70 6.92 9.35
N LEU A 314 11.41 8.09 9.91
CA LEU A 314 11.89 9.38 9.40
C LEU A 314 13.17 9.87 10.10
N ARG A 315 13.55 9.25 11.21
CA ARG A 315 14.56 9.78 12.14
C ARG A 315 15.90 10.09 11.47
N ARG A 316 16.35 9.22 10.57
CA ARG A 316 17.60 9.45 9.86
C ARG A 316 17.45 10.56 8.82
N SER A 317 16.46 10.45 7.93
CA SER A 317 16.26 11.43 6.84
C SER A 317 16.05 12.85 7.37
N THR A 318 15.41 13.01 8.53
CA THR A 318 15.22 14.33 9.14
C THR A 318 16.45 14.85 9.85
N SER A 319 17.25 14.00 10.51
CA SER A 319 18.46 14.44 11.23
C SER A 319 19.70 14.55 10.35
N ALA A 320 19.76 13.88 9.20
CA ALA A 320 20.92 13.88 8.30
C ALA A 320 21.35 15.29 7.87
N PRO A 321 20.45 16.22 7.46
CA PRO A 321 20.86 17.59 7.10
C PRO A 321 21.53 18.34 8.26
N GLY A 322 20.96 18.24 9.47
CA GLY A 322 21.53 18.88 10.65
C GLY A 322 22.87 18.27 11.08
N GLN A 323 23.01 16.95 10.96
CA GLN A 323 24.27 16.26 11.23
C GLN A 323 25.36 16.61 10.21
N TRP A 324 24.99 16.76 8.94
CA TRP A 324 25.89 17.17 7.87
C TRP A 324 26.37 18.62 8.07
N LEU A 325 25.44 19.55 8.29
CA LEU A 325 25.75 20.98 8.53
C LEU A 325 26.64 21.20 9.75
N LEU A 326 26.39 20.46 10.84
CA LEU A 326 27.10 20.60 12.12
C LEU A 326 28.13 19.47 12.36
N GLY A 327 28.52 18.75 11.31
CA GLY A 327 29.39 17.58 11.39
C GLY A 327 30.83 17.93 11.78
N SER A 328 31.33 19.06 11.29
CA SER A 328 32.67 19.59 11.59
C SER A 328 32.77 20.26 12.97
N VAL A 329 31.64 20.70 13.52
CA VAL A 329 31.58 21.43 14.80
C VAL A 329 31.64 20.45 15.97
N ARG A 330 32.77 20.41 16.69
CA ARG A 330 32.99 19.55 17.87
C ARG A 330 33.25 20.37 19.14
N PRO A 331 32.19 20.94 19.75
CA PRO A 331 32.35 21.86 20.88
C PRO A 331 32.81 21.14 22.15
N LYS A 332 33.83 21.70 22.82
CA LYS A 332 34.37 21.17 24.08
C LYS A 332 33.61 21.66 25.32
N SER A 333 32.96 22.82 25.26
CA SER A 333 32.17 23.35 26.38
C SER A 333 30.84 22.63 26.53
N ARG A 334 30.31 22.55 27.75
CA ARG A 334 28.97 21.98 28.03
C ARG A 334 27.89 22.73 27.25
N VAL A 335 27.94 24.06 27.26
CA VAL A 335 27.03 24.93 26.52
C VAL A 335 27.10 24.64 25.03
N GLY A 336 28.30 24.58 24.44
CA GLY A 336 28.45 24.30 23.02
C GLY A 336 27.92 22.92 22.61
N ARG A 337 28.12 21.87 23.43
CA ARG A 337 27.52 20.55 23.19
C ARG A 337 25.99 20.59 23.22
N LEU A 338 25.43 21.34 24.16
CA LEU A 338 23.98 21.49 24.31
C LEU A 338 23.37 22.29 23.15
N SER A 339 24.00 23.40 22.77
CA SER A 339 23.62 24.21 21.60
C SER A 339 23.63 23.35 20.34
N ARG A 340 24.72 22.62 20.06
CA ARG A 340 24.78 21.70 18.91
C ARG A 340 23.65 20.66 18.93
N ARG A 341 23.36 20.08 20.10
CA ARG A 341 22.31 19.08 20.26
C ARG A 341 20.93 19.65 19.93
N TYR A 342 20.58 20.81 20.48
CA TYR A 342 19.29 21.43 20.18
C TYR A 342 19.23 21.98 18.76
N SER A 343 20.32 22.50 18.19
CA SER A 343 20.35 22.90 16.77
C SER A 343 20.02 21.72 15.85
N ILE A 344 20.61 20.54 16.07
CA ILE A 344 20.27 19.33 15.30
C ILE A 344 18.81 18.95 15.53
N LEU A 345 18.30 19.07 16.77
CA LEU A 345 16.91 18.77 17.09
C LEU A 345 15.94 19.69 16.32
N PHE A 346 16.13 21.00 16.39
CA PHE A 346 15.33 21.99 15.66
C PHE A 346 15.41 21.77 14.15
N LEU A 347 16.61 21.57 13.59
CA LEU A 347 16.78 21.27 12.17
C LEU A 347 16.05 19.98 11.76
N SER A 348 16.06 18.95 12.61
CA SER A 348 15.33 17.70 12.35
C SER A 348 13.82 17.94 12.25
N PHE A 349 13.28 18.77 13.15
CA PHE A 349 11.86 19.12 13.14
C PHE A 349 11.49 20.08 12.01
N ILE A 350 12.40 20.95 11.56
CA ILE A 350 12.22 21.76 10.34
C ILE A 350 12.06 20.86 9.12
N VAL A 351 12.96 19.88 8.94
CA VAL A 351 12.86 18.91 7.83
C VAL A 351 11.57 18.09 7.94
N SER A 352 11.18 17.66 9.14
CA SER A 352 9.90 16.98 9.38
C SER A 352 8.70 17.86 9.01
N GLY A 353 8.73 19.14 9.36
CA GLY A 353 7.74 20.14 8.98
C GLY A 353 7.65 20.30 7.47
N GLY A 354 8.79 20.40 6.78
CA GLY A 354 8.86 20.47 5.32
C GLY A 354 8.24 19.25 4.63
N ILE A 355 8.52 18.03 5.13
CA ILE A 355 7.88 16.80 4.61
C ILE A 355 6.36 16.88 4.69
N HIS A 356 5.80 17.38 5.80
CA HIS A 356 4.36 17.52 5.96
C HIS A 356 3.77 18.71 5.21
N ALA A 357 4.56 19.78 5.02
CA ALA A 357 4.19 20.91 4.19
C ALA A 357 4.03 20.51 2.72
N PHE A 358 4.85 19.58 2.20
CA PHE A 358 4.65 19.01 0.86
C PHE A 358 3.28 18.34 0.69
N GLY A 359 2.76 17.70 1.75
CA GLY A 359 1.40 17.16 1.77
C GLY A 359 0.36 18.26 1.51
N SER A 360 0.37 19.32 2.32
CA SER A 360 -0.56 20.45 2.17
C SER A 360 -0.36 21.20 0.85
N TYR A 361 0.88 21.31 0.39
CA TYR A 361 1.22 21.91 -0.89
C TYR A 361 0.52 21.20 -2.06
N MET A 362 0.54 19.86 -2.11
CA MET A 362 -0.11 19.12 -3.20
C MET A 362 -1.63 19.30 -3.24
N VAL A 363 -2.26 19.58 -2.09
CA VAL A 363 -3.70 19.89 -2.02
C VAL A 363 -3.98 21.34 -2.43
N THR A 364 -3.10 22.28 -2.08
CA THR A 364 -3.39 23.72 -2.14
C THR A 364 -2.73 24.45 -3.31
N ARG A 365 -1.78 23.83 -4.02
CA ARG A 365 -1.02 24.50 -5.10
C ARG A 365 -1.89 24.99 -6.27
N ASP A 366 -3.01 24.33 -6.51
CA ASP A 366 -3.98 24.69 -7.55
C ASP A 366 -5.26 25.32 -6.92
N SER A 367 -5.24 25.61 -5.61
CA SER A 367 -6.36 26.20 -4.87
C SER A 367 -6.48 27.71 -5.15
N PRO A 368 -7.70 28.26 -5.35
CA PRO A 368 -7.94 29.70 -5.46
C PRO A 368 -7.47 30.51 -4.24
N GLN A 369 -7.37 29.87 -3.07
CA GLN A 369 -6.96 30.49 -1.80
C GLN A 369 -5.43 30.63 -1.68
N GLY A 370 -4.68 30.04 -2.62
CA GLY A 370 -3.22 30.05 -2.64
C GLY A 370 -2.59 28.87 -1.90
N VAL A 371 -1.26 28.79 -2.02
CA VAL A 371 -0.44 27.73 -1.43
C VAL A 371 -0.41 27.83 0.09
N SER A 372 -0.53 26.69 0.78
CA SER A 372 -0.43 26.60 2.24
C SER A 372 0.38 25.38 2.71
N ASP A 373 1.09 25.53 3.83
CA ASP A 373 1.77 24.42 4.52
C ASP A 373 0.82 23.65 5.47
N GLY A 374 -0.43 24.12 5.64
CA GLY A 374 -1.42 23.53 6.53
C GLY A 374 -0.98 23.49 8.00
N GLY A 375 -0.23 24.51 8.45
CA GLY A 375 0.26 24.63 9.83
C GLY A 375 1.42 23.69 10.17
N ALA A 376 2.00 23.00 9.18
CA ALA A 376 3.08 22.05 9.41
C ALA A 376 4.30 22.70 10.06
N ALA A 377 4.76 23.86 9.58
CA ALA A 377 5.94 24.51 10.12
C ALA A 377 5.78 24.83 11.62
N VAL A 378 4.66 25.47 11.98
CA VAL A 378 4.37 25.87 13.37
C VAL A 378 4.27 24.66 14.29
N TYR A 379 3.48 23.64 13.90
CA TYR A 379 3.31 22.44 14.72
C TYR A 379 4.63 21.70 14.97
N PHE A 380 5.44 21.51 13.92
CA PHE A 380 6.70 20.77 14.05
C PHE A 380 7.76 21.57 14.80
N LEU A 381 7.80 22.91 14.69
CA LEU A 381 8.70 23.75 15.50
C LEU A 381 8.29 23.85 16.98
N ALA A 382 6.99 23.67 17.30
CA ALA A 382 6.54 23.61 18.69
C ALA A 382 7.08 22.38 19.44
N GLN A 383 7.35 21.26 18.75
CA GLN A 383 7.85 20.03 19.38
C GLN A 383 9.25 20.19 20.02
N PRO A 384 10.30 20.65 19.30
CA PRO A 384 11.62 20.83 19.89
C PRO A 384 11.65 21.94 20.94
N ALA A 385 10.80 22.96 20.82
CA ALA A 385 10.62 23.99 21.84
C ALA A 385 10.03 23.41 23.13
N ALA A 386 8.98 22.59 23.03
CA ALA A 386 8.39 21.90 24.18
C ALA A 386 9.39 20.93 24.84
N ILE A 387 10.19 20.21 24.05
CA ILE A 387 11.28 19.35 24.57
C ILE A 387 12.34 20.19 25.30
N LEU A 388 12.77 21.32 24.73
CA LEU A 388 13.74 22.21 25.37
C LEU A 388 13.22 22.75 26.71
N ILE A 389 11.93 23.10 26.78
CA ILE A 389 11.27 23.56 28.02
C ILE A 389 11.17 22.41 29.02
N GLU A 390 10.70 21.22 28.61
CA GLU A 390 10.64 20.01 29.45
C GLU A 390 12.02 19.70 30.05
N ASP A 391 13.07 19.85 29.25
CA ASP A 391 14.46 19.61 29.65
C ASP A 391 14.99 20.65 30.64
N ALA A 392 14.67 21.92 30.42
CA ALA A 392 15.04 23.02 31.33
C ALA A 392 14.34 22.89 32.69
N VAL A 393 13.03 22.59 32.68
CA VAL A 393 12.25 22.33 33.90
C VAL A 393 12.78 21.10 34.63
N SER A 394 13.04 20.01 33.91
CA SER A 394 13.60 18.80 34.50
C SER A 394 14.97 19.08 35.14
N ALA A 395 15.82 19.87 34.49
CA ALA A 395 17.12 20.24 35.03
C ALA A 395 16.99 21.12 36.28
N ALA A 396 16.09 22.11 36.27
CA ALA A 396 15.85 23.02 37.40
C ALA A 396 15.30 22.29 38.63
N LEU A 397 14.45 21.27 38.41
CA LEU A 397 13.85 20.47 39.47
C LEU A 397 14.72 19.27 39.89
N GLY A 398 15.94 19.11 39.35
CA GLY A 398 16.80 17.95 39.64
C GLY A 398 16.21 16.61 39.19
N ILE A 399 15.28 16.63 38.24
CA ILE A 399 14.58 15.46 37.73
C ILE A 399 15.51 14.69 36.78
N VAL A 400 16.05 13.59 37.27
CA VAL A 400 16.88 12.68 36.45
C VAL A 400 15.98 11.73 35.66
N ASP A 401 16.28 11.57 34.36
CA ASP A 401 15.54 10.72 33.41
C ASP A 401 16.13 9.29 33.28
N GLU A 402 17.11 8.97 34.13
CA GLU A 402 17.75 7.67 34.21
C GLU A 402 17.02 6.77 35.23
N GLY A 403 16.72 5.53 34.85
CA GLY A 403 16.03 4.56 35.71
C GLY A 403 14.51 4.45 35.51
N LYS A 404 13.83 3.81 36.48
CA LYS A 404 12.36 3.65 36.51
C LYS A 404 11.76 4.73 37.43
N PRO A 405 11.03 5.73 36.91
CA PRO A 405 10.38 6.74 37.76
C PRO A 405 9.29 6.11 38.63
N SER A 406 8.98 6.76 39.77
CA SER A 406 7.86 6.36 40.63
C SER A 406 6.53 6.39 39.85
N GLY A 407 5.55 5.58 40.28
CA GLY A 407 4.23 5.53 39.66
C GLY A 407 3.55 6.91 39.63
N PHE A 408 3.65 7.66 40.73
CA PHE A 408 3.11 9.03 40.82
C PHE A 408 3.75 9.97 39.80
N ARG A 409 5.08 9.94 39.63
CA ARG A 409 5.77 10.74 38.61
C ARG A 409 5.34 10.37 37.19
N ARG A 410 5.07 9.09 36.91
CA ARG A 410 4.53 8.67 35.61
C ARG A 410 3.13 9.22 35.38
N ILE A 411 2.26 9.21 36.38
CA ILE A 411 0.90 9.79 36.28
C ILE A 411 0.98 11.27 35.93
N ILE A 412 1.79 12.06 36.64
CA ILE A 412 2.00 13.48 36.31
C ILE A 412 2.49 13.63 34.86
N GLY A 413 3.47 12.82 34.46
CA GLY A 413 3.99 12.83 33.10
C GLY A 413 2.94 12.51 32.04
N TYR A 414 2.09 11.50 32.25
CA TYR A 414 0.99 11.18 31.34
C TYR A 414 -0.04 12.30 31.25
N VAL A 415 -0.40 12.92 32.38
CA VAL A 415 -1.32 14.07 32.38
C VAL A 415 -0.72 15.22 31.58
N TYR A 416 0.54 15.57 31.85
CA TYR A 416 1.26 16.61 31.11
C TYR A 416 1.30 16.35 29.61
N VAL A 417 1.74 15.16 29.19
CA VAL A 417 1.81 14.80 27.77
C VAL A 417 0.43 14.77 27.14
N SER A 418 -0.58 14.23 27.82
CA SER A 418 -1.95 14.17 27.28
C SER A 418 -2.53 15.56 27.08
N LEU A 419 -2.39 16.46 28.07
CA LEU A 419 -2.84 17.85 27.95
C LEU A 419 -2.10 18.58 26.83
N PHE A 420 -0.78 18.39 26.72
CA PHE A 420 0.01 18.96 25.64
C PHE A 420 -0.49 18.48 24.28
N TRP A 421 -0.74 17.18 24.08
CA TRP A 421 -1.20 16.65 22.79
C TRP A 421 -2.64 17.04 22.46
N LEU A 422 -3.56 17.00 23.43
CA LEU A 422 -4.97 17.41 23.27
C LEU A 422 -5.10 18.89 22.89
N TRP A 423 -4.15 19.72 23.31
CA TRP A 423 -4.06 21.11 22.89
C TRP A 423 -3.27 21.25 21.57
N CYS A 424 -2.01 20.84 21.54
CA CYS A 424 -1.06 21.10 20.46
C CYS A 424 -1.51 20.47 19.13
N PHE A 425 -2.00 19.24 19.17
CA PHE A 425 -2.26 18.47 17.95
C PHE A 425 -3.49 18.98 17.18
N PRO A 426 -4.69 19.11 17.78
CA PRO A 426 -5.82 19.72 17.08
C PRO A 426 -5.55 21.18 16.71
N THR A 427 -5.00 21.97 17.64
CA THR A 427 -4.86 23.43 17.48
C THR A 427 -3.82 23.82 16.42
N LEU A 428 -2.63 23.20 16.44
CA LEU A 428 -1.53 23.62 15.58
C LEU A 428 -1.42 22.77 14.32
N LYS A 429 -1.98 21.55 14.29
CA LYS A 429 -1.85 20.65 13.14
C LYS A 429 -3.16 20.39 12.42
N VAL A 430 -4.16 19.80 13.07
CA VAL A 430 -5.32 19.26 12.34
C VAL A 430 -6.28 20.36 11.88
N ILE A 431 -6.58 21.35 12.72
CA ILE A 431 -7.47 22.46 12.36
C ILE A 431 -6.85 23.32 11.25
N PRO A 432 -5.60 23.82 11.36
CA PRO A 432 -5.01 24.62 10.29
C PRO A 432 -4.91 23.84 8.97
N LEU A 433 -4.63 22.54 9.03
CA LEU A 433 -4.63 21.66 7.86
C LEU A 433 -6.02 21.60 7.21
N ALA A 434 -7.06 21.30 8.00
CA ALA A 434 -8.43 21.19 7.51
C ALA A 434 -8.90 22.48 6.85
N LEU A 435 -8.65 23.63 7.49
CA LEU A 435 -9.00 24.94 6.95
C LEU A 435 -8.22 25.27 5.67
N ALA A 436 -6.92 24.96 5.61
CA ALA A 436 -6.11 25.15 4.40
C ALA A 436 -6.58 24.27 3.23
N HIS A 437 -7.15 23.11 3.52
CA HIS A 437 -7.73 22.20 2.50
C HIS A 437 -9.16 22.60 2.10
N GLY A 438 -9.69 23.70 2.68
CA GLY A 438 -11.04 24.18 2.40
C GLY A 438 -12.15 23.37 3.07
N LEU A 439 -11.80 22.51 4.05
CA LEU A 439 -12.80 21.75 4.80
C LEU A 439 -13.54 22.67 5.77
N GLN A 440 -14.86 22.55 5.79
CA GLN A 440 -15.74 23.35 6.64
C GLN A 440 -16.61 22.48 7.53
N GLY A 441 -16.99 23.05 8.68
CA GLY A 441 -17.99 22.53 9.59
C GLY A 441 -19.03 23.60 9.90
N ASN A 442 -20.23 23.19 10.27
CA ASN A 442 -21.36 24.09 10.52
C ASN A 442 -21.39 24.53 12.01
N GLY A 443 -21.92 25.72 12.27
CA GLY A 443 -22.16 26.22 13.63
C GLY A 443 -20.92 26.73 14.36
N ALA A 444 -21.05 26.98 15.66
CA ALA A 444 -19.99 27.55 16.50
C ALA A 444 -18.75 26.65 16.62
N ASP A 445 -18.90 25.33 16.44
CA ASP A 445 -17.82 24.34 16.47
C ASP A 445 -17.19 24.09 15.08
N GLY A 446 -17.46 24.94 14.09
CA GLY A 446 -17.15 24.70 12.68
C GLY A 446 -15.69 24.32 12.40
N GLN A 447 -14.73 24.91 13.11
CA GLN A 447 -13.30 24.58 12.96
C GLN A 447 -12.95 23.17 13.49
N MET A 448 -13.55 22.75 14.61
CA MET A 448 -13.34 21.42 15.16
C MET A 448 -14.01 20.34 14.31
N LEU A 449 -15.19 20.64 13.76
CA LEU A 449 -15.85 19.74 12.81
C LEU A 449 -15.10 19.64 11.48
N ALA A 450 -14.45 20.71 11.02
CA ALA A 450 -13.53 20.63 9.88
C ALA A 450 -12.37 19.65 10.18
N ALA A 451 -11.83 19.66 11.41
CA ALA A 451 -10.82 18.71 11.83
C ALA A 451 -11.34 17.25 11.86
N VAL A 452 -12.57 17.04 12.32
CA VAL A 452 -13.25 15.72 12.25
C VAL A 452 -13.44 15.27 10.80
N ARG A 453 -13.78 16.20 9.88
CA ARG A 453 -13.88 15.92 8.45
C ARG A 453 -12.53 15.53 7.85
N ALA A 454 -11.44 16.18 8.26
CA ALA A 454 -10.10 15.77 7.86
C ALA A 454 -9.75 14.35 8.37
N CYS A 455 -10.14 13.99 9.60
CA CYS A 455 -9.99 12.62 10.12
C CYS A 455 -10.77 11.62 9.24
N LEU A 456 -12.00 11.96 8.84
CA LEU A 456 -12.83 11.13 7.97
C LEU A 456 -12.12 10.90 6.63
N GLU A 457 -11.78 11.97 5.91
CA GLU A 457 -11.16 11.86 4.58
C GLU A 457 -9.84 11.10 4.61
N LEU A 458 -8.98 11.35 5.62
CA LEU A 458 -7.72 10.63 5.76
C LEU A 458 -7.95 9.16 6.12
N SER A 459 -8.96 8.84 6.95
CA SER A 459 -9.32 7.46 7.22
C SER A 459 -9.76 6.75 5.94
N GLU A 460 -10.60 7.39 5.12
CA GLU A 460 -11.09 6.91 3.83
C GLU A 460 -9.95 6.74 2.82
N ALA A 461 -8.91 7.58 2.89
CA ALA A 461 -7.79 7.56 1.96
C ALA A 461 -6.84 6.37 2.09
N LEU A 462 -6.95 5.59 3.16
CA LEU A 462 -6.14 4.41 3.33
C LEU A 462 -6.35 3.41 2.18
N PRO A 463 -5.27 2.88 1.56
CA PRO A 463 -5.39 1.78 0.62
C PRO A 463 -6.20 0.65 1.27
N PHE A 464 -7.15 0.08 0.53
CA PHE A 464 -8.08 -0.95 1.01
C PHE A 464 -9.17 -0.48 1.99
N ASN A 465 -9.43 0.83 2.18
CA ASN A 465 -10.61 1.27 2.94
C ASN A 465 -11.91 1.15 2.10
N PRO A 466 -12.93 0.37 2.54
CA PRO A 466 -14.22 0.22 1.85
C PRO A 466 -15.07 1.49 1.78
N ALA A 467 -14.67 2.61 2.42
CA ALA A 467 -15.35 3.90 2.34
C ALA A 467 -14.89 4.77 1.16
N LYS A 468 -13.75 4.47 0.55
CA LYS A 468 -13.23 5.15 -0.65
C LYS A 468 -14.04 4.85 -1.93
N LEU A 469 -14.97 3.90 -1.83
CA LEU A 469 -15.95 3.63 -2.85
C LEU A 469 -17.15 4.57 -2.72
N LYS A 470 -16.98 5.81 -3.15
CA LYS A 470 -18.15 6.63 -3.47
C LYS A 470 -18.71 6.14 -4.81
N LEU A 471 -19.57 5.11 -4.77
CA LEU A 471 -20.69 5.10 -5.72
C LEU A 471 -21.57 6.31 -5.38
N PRO A 472 -22.21 6.96 -6.36
CA PRO A 472 -23.20 8.00 -6.08
C PRO A 472 -24.34 7.38 -5.27
N ILE A 473 -24.30 7.55 -3.95
CA ILE A 473 -25.39 7.17 -3.06
C ILE A 473 -26.49 8.21 -3.29
N SER A 474 -27.34 7.94 -4.29
CA SER A 474 -28.69 8.46 -4.27
C SER A 474 -29.40 7.79 -3.09
N ASP A 475 -29.63 8.58 -2.04
CA ASP A 475 -30.53 8.36 -0.91
C ASP A 475 -30.61 6.91 -0.35
N PRO A 476 -29.89 6.61 0.76
CA PRO A 476 -29.90 5.29 1.37
C PRO A 476 -31.27 4.90 1.96
N TYR A 477 -32.22 5.83 2.10
CA TYR A 477 -33.53 5.56 2.67
C TYR A 477 -34.55 4.96 1.67
N GLN A 478 -34.32 5.08 0.35
CA GLN A 478 -35.29 4.65 -0.66
C GLN A 478 -35.16 3.19 -1.12
N LYS A 479 -34.01 2.51 -0.91
CA LYS A 479 -33.76 1.15 -1.45
C LYS A 479 -33.70 0.02 -0.41
N ALA A 480 -33.94 0.29 0.87
CA ALA A 480 -33.91 -0.71 1.93
C ALA A 480 -35.17 -1.60 2.03
N LYS A 481 -35.73 -2.05 0.89
CA LYS A 481 -36.87 -2.99 0.85
C LYS A 481 -36.52 -4.44 0.51
N HIS A 482 -35.26 -4.78 0.26
CA HIS A 482 -34.86 -6.15 -0.04
C HIS A 482 -33.76 -6.69 0.89
N PRO A 483 -33.90 -7.91 1.45
CA PRO A 483 -32.90 -8.53 2.34
C PRO A 483 -31.54 -8.84 1.66
N ASN A 484 -31.43 -8.71 0.34
CA ASN A 484 -30.18 -8.85 -0.43
C ASN A 484 -29.30 -7.58 -0.46
N THR A 485 -29.73 -6.47 0.15
CA THR A 485 -29.09 -5.16 0.03
C THR A 485 -27.73 -5.10 0.73
N PHE A 486 -27.55 -5.81 1.86
CA PHE A 486 -26.30 -5.80 2.63
C PHE A 486 -25.15 -6.52 1.90
N ILE A 487 -25.39 -7.73 1.36
CA ILE A 487 -24.37 -8.48 0.60
C ILE A 487 -24.00 -7.72 -0.68
N ARG A 488 -25.01 -7.14 -1.35
CA ARG A 488 -24.77 -6.29 -2.52
C ARG A 488 -23.90 -5.08 -2.19
N LEU A 489 -24.18 -4.37 -1.10
CA LEU A 489 -23.38 -3.24 -0.63
C LEU A 489 -21.95 -3.65 -0.23
N VAL A 490 -21.78 -4.79 0.43
CA VAL A 490 -20.46 -5.31 0.82
C VAL A 490 -19.64 -5.70 -0.42
N MET A 491 -20.26 -6.36 -1.41
CA MET A 491 -19.59 -6.72 -2.66
C MET A 491 -19.25 -5.49 -3.50
N GLU A 492 -20.19 -4.54 -3.64
CA GLU A 492 -19.93 -3.24 -4.29
C GLU A 492 -18.76 -2.53 -3.60
N ARG A 493 -18.67 -2.55 -2.25
CA ARG A 493 -17.56 -2.03 -1.43
C ARG A 493 -16.23 -2.77 -1.58
N LEU A 494 -16.21 -4.07 -1.79
CA LEU A 494 -14.95 -4.79 -2.05
C LEU A 494 -14.47 -4.56 -3.49
N TYR A 495 -15.41 -4.29 -4.41
CA TYR A 495 -15.15 -4.11 -5.83
C TYR A 495 -14.40 -2.81 -6.18
N ALA A 496 -14.88 -1.62 -5.82
CA ALA A 496 -14.06 -0.42 -6.08
C ALA A 496 -12.90 -0.22 -5.08
N MET A 497 -12.79 -1.06 -4.04
CA MET A 497 -11.55 -1.27 -3.30
C MET A 497 -10.48 -1.90 -4.22
N ALA A 498 -10.89 -2.78 -5.12
CA ALA A 498 -10.03 -3.38 -6.15
C ALA A 498 -9.68 -2.37 -7.26
N GLN A 499 -10.63 -1.53 -7.69
CA GLN A 499 -10.41 -0.56 -8.79
C GLN A 499 -9.51 0.63 -8.43
N THR A 500 -9.46 1.05 -7.16
CA THR A 500 -8.62 2.18 -6.73
C THR A 500 -7.10 1.88 -6.73
N ALA A 501 -6.69 0.63 -6.96
CA ALA A 501 -5.30 0.20 -6.86
C ALA A 501 -4.47 0.40 -8.15
N ILE A 502 -5.09 0.61 -9.31
CA ILE A 502 -4.38 0.75 -10.61
C ILE A 502 -5.08 1.83 -11.47
N PRO A 503 -4.67 3.11 -11.38
CA PRO A 503 -5.33 4.21 -12.11
C PRO A 503 -5.06 4.26 -13.62
N ILE A 504 -4.33 3.30 -14.19
CA ILE A 504 -3.57 3.52 -15.43
C ILE A 504 -4.35 3.15 -16.71
N ILE A 505 -5.50 2.47 -16.63
CA ILE A 505 -6.18 1.95 -17.84
C ILE A 505 -7.71 1.97 -17.73
N HIS A 506 -8.30 3.06 -17.27
CA HIS A 506 -9.75 3.25 -17.35
C HIS A 506 -10.09 4.24 -18.47
N SER A 507 -10.80 3.77 -19.51
CA SER A 507 -11.45 4.62 -20.50
C SER A 507 -12.90 4.86 -20.11
N ASP A 508 -13.44 6.04 -20.41
CA ASP A 508 -14.86 6.39 -20.21
C ASP A 508 -15.82 5.39 -20.88
N GLU A 509 -15.34 4.68 -21.91
CA GLU A 509 -16.06 3.65 -22.64
C GLU A 509 -16.29 2.37 -21.82
N TRP A 510 -15.32 1.93 -21.01
CA TRP A 510 -15.53 0.78 -20.12
C TRP A 510 -16.57 1.08 -19.05
N ASP A 511 -16.54 2.28 -18.49
CA ASP A 511 -17.50 2.72 -17.49
C ASP A 511 -18.91 2.84 -18.07
N ARG A 512 -19.04 3.33 -19.31
CA ARG A 512 -20.30 3.30 -20.06
C ARG A 512 -20.81 1.87 -20.29
N LEU A 513 -19.97 0.97 -20.80
CA LEU A 513 -20.35 -0.44 -21.03
C LEU A 513 -20.71 -1.16 -19.74
N ARG A 514 -20.02 -0.82 -18.64
CA ARG A 514 -20.31 -1.29 -17.29
C ARG A 514 -21.69 -0.86 -16.83
N ASP A 515 -22.03 0.42 -17.00
CA ASP A 515 -23.31 0.99 -16.57
C ASP A 515 -24.46 0.41 -17.39
N VAL A 516 -24.27 0.27 -18.71
CA VAL A 516 -25.20 -0.46 -19.59
C VAL A 516 -25.40 -1.90 -19.11
N ALA A 517 -24.34 -2.62 -18.76
CA ALA A 517 -24.43 -4.00 -18.30
C ALA A 517 -25.07 -4.14 -16.89
N PHE A 518 -25.02 -3.12 -16.05
CA PHE A 518 -25.75 -3.10 -14.77
C PHE A 518 -27.21 -2.68 -14.91
N ALA A 519 -27.59 -2.07 -16.02
CA ALA A 519 -28.99 -1.76 -16.33
C ALA A 519 -29.83 -3.01 -16.69
N TRP A 520 -29.17 -4.13 -16.99
CA TRP A 520 -29.85 -5.39 -17.32
C TRP A 520 -30.29 -6.12 -16.04
N GLU A 521 -31.60 -6.17 -15.83
CA GLU A 521 -32.22 -6.92 -14.73
C GLU A 521 -32.49 -8.39 -15.11
N PRO A 522 -32.28 -9.34 -14.19
CA PRO A 522 -32.58 -10.74 -14.46
C PRO A 522 -34.07 -10.93 -14.72
N PRO A 523 -34.46 -11.73 -15.73
CA PRO A 523 -35.87 -11.94 -16.07
C PRO A 523 -36.65 -12.64 -14.97
N ASN A 524 -35.97 -13.40 -14.09
CA ASN A 524 -36.58 -14.00 -12.91
C ASN A 524 -35.72 -13.81 -11.65
N SER A 525 -36.38 -13.63 -10.51
CA SER A 525 -35.76 -13.33 -9.21
C SER A 525 -34.78 -14.40 -8.70
N HIS A 526 -34.94 -15.65 -9.14
CA HIS A 526 -34.12 -16.80 -8.72
C HIS A 526 -32.82 -16.94 -9.53
N VAL A 527 -32.70 -16.28 -10.69
CA VAL A 527 -31.54 -16.45 -11.59
C VAL A 527 -30.25 -15.97 -10.93
N MET A 528 -30.27 -14.77 -10.34
CA MET A 528 -29.07 -14.18 -9.72
C MET A 528 -28.61 -14.90 -8.46
N PRO A 529 -29.47 -15.21 -7.45
CA PRO A 529 -29.05 -15.92 -6.26
C PRO A 529 -28.45 -17.30 -6.54
N ILE A 530 -29.07 -18.10 -7.41
CA ILE A 530 -28.60 -19.45 -7.76
C ILE A 530 -27.27 -19.36 -8.51
N SER A 531 -27.16 -18.45 -9.48
CA SER A 531 -25.90 -18.27 -10.21
C SER A 531 -24.76 -17.80 -9.31
N ASN A 532 -25.03 -16.87 -8.39
CA ASN A 532 -24.02 -16.40 -7.44
C ASN A 532 -23.60 -17.51 -6.47
N ALA A 533 -24.52 -18.38 -6.05
CA ALA A 533 -24.16 -19.55 -5.24
C ALA A 533 -23.26 -20.52 -6.00
N LEU A 534 -23.57 -20.83 -7.26
CA LEU A 534 -22.72 -21.67 -8.12
C LEU A 534 -21.34 -21.04 -8.37
N SER A 535 -21.31 -19.73 -8.65
CA SER A 535 -20.06 -18.97 -8.78
C SER A 535 -19.27 -18.94 -7.47
N ALA A 536 -19.90 -18.85 -6.30
CA ALA A 536 -19.23 -18.94 -5.00
C ALA A 536 -18.57 -20.30 -4.80
N VAL A 537 -19.30 -21.39 -5.11
CA VAL A 537 -18.79 -22.76 -5.03
C VAL A 537 -17.58 -22.93 -5.94
N CYS A 538 -17.67 -22.48 -7.19
CA CYS A 538 -16.54 -22.44 -8.12
C CYS A 538 -15.36 -21.65 -7.52
N GLY A 539 -15.62 -20.42 -7.06
CA GLY A 539 -14.71 -19.52 -6.36
C GLY A 539 -13.89 -20.21 -5.27
N ILE A 540 -14.58 -20.77 -4.29
CA ILE A 540 -13.97 -21.39 -3.11
C ILE A 540 -13.16 -22.63 -3.49
N LEU A 541 -13.69 -23.46 -4.38
CA LEU A 541 -13.02 -24.70 -4.79
C LEU A 541 -11.76 -24.43 -5.61
N TRP A 542 -11.77 -23.44 -6.52
CA TRP A 542 -10.58 -23.03 -7.24
C TRP A 542 -9.53 -22.38 -6.34
N ALA A 543 -9.92 -21.51 -5.42
CA ALA A 543 -9.00 -20.97 -4.42
C ALA A 543 -8.34 -22.08 -3.60
N THR A 544 -9.12 -23.10 -3.19
CA THR A 544 -8.60 -24.28 -2.51
C THR A 544 -7.63 -25.06 -3.39
N SER A 545 -7.93 -25.21 -4.68
CA SER A 545 -7.04 -25.85 -5.66
C SER A 545 -5.69 -25.15 -5.74
N TYR A 546 -5.65 -23.81 -5.84
CA TYR A 546 -4.41 -23.05 -5.88
C TYR A 546 -3.60 -23.18 -4.60
N VAL A 547 -4.26 -23.17 -3.43
CA VAL A 547 -3.59 -23.42 -2.14
C VAL A 547 -2.99 -24.82 -2.10
N LEU A 548 -3.72 -25.84 -2.53
CA LEU A 548 -3.24 -27.23 -2.54
C LEU A 548 -2.08 -27.43 -3.55
N LEU A 549 -2.19 -26.84 -4.74
CA LEU A 549 -1.12 -26.82 -5.75
C LEU A 549 0.14 -26.18 -5.18
N THR A 550 -0.01 -25.05 -4.49
CA THR A 550 1.10 -24.36 -3.81
C THR A 550 1.74 -25.26 -2.75
N ILE A 551 0.94 -25.86 -1.86
CA ILE A 551 1.42 -26.77 -0.82
C ILE A 551 2.20 -27.94 -1.44
N ARG A 552 1.67 -28.54 -2.51
CA ARG A 552 2.33 -29.64 -3.23
C ARG A 552 3.62 -29.21 -3.91
N ALA A 553 3.65 -28.02 -4.51
CA ALA A 553 4.86 -27.49 -5.11
C ALA A 553 5.99 -27.35 -4.07
N PHE A 554 5.68 -26.84 -2.87
CA PHE A 554 6.66 -26.77 -1.78
C PHE A 554 7.06 -28.15 -1.23
N LYS A 555 6.09 -29.05 -1.04
CA LYS A 555 6.32 -30.36 -0.41
C LYS A 555 7.10 -31.30 -1.32
N ASP A 556 6.66 -31.40 -2.57
CA ASP A 556 7.20 -32.36 -3.54
C ASP A 556 8.40 -31.77 -4.30
N ARG A 557 8.75 -30.49 -4.04
CA ARG A 557 9.76 -29.72 -4.76
C ARG A 557 9.57 -29.78 -6.28
N SER A 558 8.31 -29.69 -6.69
CA SER A 558 7.86 -29.75 -8.08
C SER A 558 6.84 -28.63 -8.32
N TYR A 559 6.05 -28.72 -9.39
CA TYR A 559 4.97 -27.79 -9.68
C TYR A 559 3.85 -28.48 -10.45
N GLY A 560 2.59 -28.18 -10.11
CA GLY A 560 1.41 -28.85 -10.68
C GLY A 560 0.68 -28.07 -11.79
N MET A 561 0.73 -26.73 -11.76
CA MET A 561 0.14 -25.93 -12.84
C MET A 561 1.20 -25.66 -13.92
N PRO A 562 0.92 -25.88 -15.22
CA PRO A 562 1.88 -25.57 -16.29
C PRO A 562 2.39 -24.13 -16.23
N ILE A 563 3.68 -23.89 -16.51
CA ILE A 563 4.33 -22.56 -16.37
C ILE A 563 3.57 -21.49 -17.15
N PHE A 564 3.24 -21.76 -18.42
CA PHE A 564 2.47 -20.84 -19.25
C PHE A 564 1.10 -20.54 -18.63
N ALA A 565 0.40 -21.57 -18.16
CA ALA A 565 -0.89 -21.41 -17.50
C ALA A 565 -0.75 -20.56 -16.23
N THR A 566 0.28 -20.78 -15.39
CA THR A 566 0.53 -19.97 -14.18
C THR A 566 0.77 -18.50 -14.50
N CYS A 567 1.58 -18.19 -15.51
CA CYS A 567 1.82 -16.80 -15.94
C CYS A 567 0.55 -16.13 -16.46
N TYR A 568 -0.24 -16.86 -17.25
CA TYR A 568 -1.46 -16.34 -17.83
C TYR A 568 -2.57 -16.19 -16.78
N ASN A 569 -2.69 -17.13 -15.85
CA ASN A 569 -3.72 -17.18 -14.82
C ASN A 569 -3.56 -16.04 -13.82
N VAL A 570 -2.36 -15.84 -13.25
CA VAL A 570 -2.12 -14.74 -12.31
C VAL A 570 -2.41 -13.39 -12.95
N THR A 571 -2.06 -13.23 -14.21
CA THR A 571 -2.31 -12.00 -14.96
C THR A 571 -3.79 -11.82 -15.24
N TRP A 572 -4.48 -12.86 -15.74
CA TRP A 572 -5.90 -12.83 -16.07
C TRP A 572 -6.71 -12.47 -14.83
N GLU A 573 -6.47 -13.16 -13.72
CA GLU A 573 -7.16 -12.93 -12.45
C GLU A 573 -6.89 -11.52 -11.92
N THR A 574 -5.67 -11.00 -12.09
CA THR A 574 -5.34 -9.63 -11.70
C THR A 574 -6.08 -8.60 -12.57
N ILE A 575 -6.06 -8.75 -13.89
CA ILE A 575 -6.69 -7.79 -14.81
C ILE A 575 -8.19 -7.78 -14.62
N TYR A 576 -8.84 -8.94 -14.57
CA TYR A 576 -10.29 -9.02 -14.42
C TYR A 576 -10.76 -8.90 -12.96
N ALA A 577 -9.88 -8.85 -11.97
CA ALA A 577 -10.24 -8.44 -10.60
C ALA A 577 -10.12 -6.92 -10.41
N PHE A 578 -9.03 -6.31 -10.90
CA PHE A 578 -8.64 -4.95 -10.51
C PHE A 578 -8.77 -3.92 -11.63
N VAL A 579 -8.69 -4.32 -12.90
CA VAL A 579 -8.70 -3.40 -14.07
C VAL A 579 -10.04 -3.44 -14.80
N TYR A 580 -10.45 -4.61 -15.30
CA TYR A 580 -11.69 -4.80 -16.07
C TYR A 580 -12.66 -5.78 -15.41
N PRO A 581 -13.13 -5.53 -14.18
CA PRO A 581 -13.96 -6.51 -13.50
C PRO A 581 -15.38 -6.64 -14.07
N PRO A 582 -15.90 -7.88 -14.23
CA PRO A 582 -17.21 -8.09 -14.85
C PRO A 582 -18.37 -7.74 -13.93
N ASP A 583 -18.25 -7.92 -12.62
CA ASP A 583 -19.25 -7.51 -11.64
C ASP A 583 -18.64 -7.58 -10.23
N PRO A 584 -19.27 -6.93 -9.23
CA PRO A 584 -18.71 -6.85 -7.89
C PRO A 584 -18.50 -8.19 -7.21
N PHE A 585 -19.40 -9.13 -7.45
CA PHE A 585 -19.36 -10.44 -6.84
C PHE A 585 -18.19 -11.27 -7.39
N ASN A 586 -18.05 -11.35 -8.71
CA ASN A 586 -16.97 -12.12 -9.34
C ASN A 586 -15.60 -11.46 -9.18
N ALA A 587 -15.52 -10.13 -9.10
CA ALA A 587 -14.26 -9.43 -8.84
C ALA A 587 -13.62 -9.83 -7.50
N VAL A 588 -14.44 -10.04 -6.46
CA VAL A 588 -13.94 -10.52 -5.17
C VAL A 588 -13.34 -11.92 -5.29
N LEU A 589 -14.00 -12.81 -6.03
CA LEU A 589 -13.50 -14.16 -6.27
C LEU A 589 -12.19 -14.14 -7.06
N PHE A 590 -12.11 -13.31 -8.11
CA PHE A 590 -10.91 -13.17 -8.93
C PHE A 590 -9.76 -12.52 -8.14
N GLY A 591 -10.05 -11.57 -7.24
CA GLY A 591 -9.05 -11.00 -6.35
C GLY A 591 -8.50 -12.03 -5.35
N LEU A 592 -9.36 -12.88 -4.79
CA LEU A 592 -8.94 -14.00 -3.93
C LEU A 592 -8.06 -15.00 -4.69
N TRP A 593 -8.41 -15.28 -5.93
CA TRP A 593 -7.62 -16.14 -6.80
C TRP A 593 -6.27 -15.52 -7.14
N SER A 594 -6.24 -14.26 -7.59
CA SER A 594 -5.01 -13.52 -7.90
C SER A 594 -4.02 -13.54 -6.73
N ILE A 595 -4.50 -13.32 -5.50
CA ILE A 595 -3.67 -13.42 -4.29
C ILE A 595 -3.12 -14.83 -4.10
N SER A 596 -3.94 -15.87 -4.31
CA SER A 596 -3.54 -17.27 -4.20
C SER A 596 -2.49 -17.64 -5.25
N ASP A 597 -2.67 -17.15 -6.47
CA ASP A 597 -1.80 -17.36 -7.61
C ASP A 597 -0.41 -16.75 -7.43
N ILE A 598 -0.27 -15.65 -6.69
CA ILE A 598 1.05 -15.11 -6.32
C ILE A 598 1.86 -16.16 -5.56
N PHE A 599 1.26 -16.89 -4.62
CA PHE A 599 1.97 -17.94 -3.89
C PHE A 599 2.33 -19.13 -4.78
N LEU A 600 1.43 -19.50 -5.70
CA LEU A 600 1.64 -20.57 -6.66
C LEU A 600 2.75 -20.24 -7.66
N PHE A 601 2.77 -19.01 -8.17
CA PHE A 601 3.80 -18.46 -9.04
C PHE A 601 5.17 -18.56 -8.37
N VAL A 602 5.26 -18.12 -7.12
CA VAL A 602 6.50 -18.17 -6.34
C VAL A 602 6.97 -19.60 -6.10
N ALA A 603 6.06 -20.50 -5.72
CA ALA A 603 6.39 -21.90 -5.51
C ALA A 603 6.94 -22.54 -6.80
N THR A 604 6.28 -22.25 -7.93
CA THR A 604 6.67 -22.74 -9.26
C THR A 604 8.02 -22.17 -9.70
N ALA A 605 8.25 -20.87 -9.54
CA ALA A 605 9.53 -20.23 -9.87
C ALA A 605 10.70 -20.81 -9.05
N ARG A 606 10.44 -21.18 -7.79
CA ARG A 606 11.46 -21.71 -6.87
C ARG A 606 11.80 -23.17 -7.12
N TYR A 607 10.78 -24.03 -7.27
CA TYR A 607 10.94 -25.48 -7.31
C TYR A 607 10.78 -26.08 -8.69
N GLY A 608 10.17 -25.37 -9.64
CA GLY A 608 9.93 -25.90 -10.98
C GLY A 608 11.21 -26.29 -11.70
N LYS A 609 12.34 -25.64 -11.38
CA LYS A 609 13.67 -25.96 -11.94
C LYS A 609 14.06 -27.43 -11.81
N HIS A 610 13.55 -28.14 -10.80
CA HIS A 610 13.84 -29.56 -10.58
C HIS A 610 13.22 -30.47 -11.65
N GLU A 611 12.14 -30.05 -12.30
CA GLU A 611 11.53 -30.78 -13.41
C GLU A 611 12.21 -30.49 -14.76
N TRP A 612 13.03 -29.42 -14.83
CA TRP A 612 13.73 -28.98 -16.02
C TRP A 612 15.20 -29.39 -16.03
N VAL A 613 15.59 -30.42 -15.27
CA VAL A 613 16.98 -30.94 -15.26
C VAL A 613 17.48 -31.36 -16.64
N HIS A 614 16.57 -31.76 -17.53
CA HIS A 614 16.87 -32.09 -18.92
C HIS A 614 17.17 -30.85 -19.80
N SER A 615 16.84 -29.65 -19.33
CA SER A 615 17.13 -28.38 -19.99
C SER A 615 17.73 -27.36 -19.01
N PRO A 616 19.07 -27.38 -18.82
CA PRO A 616 19.76 -26.52 -17.87
C PRO A 616 19.51 -25.02 -18.08
N LEU A 617 19.32 -24.60 -19.34
CA LEU A 617 18.99 -23.22 -19.68
C LEU A 617 17.65 -22.79 -19.06
N VAL A 618 16.64 -23.66 -19.11
CA VAL A 618 15.32 -23.38 -18.51
C VAL A 618 15.42 -23.47 -16.98
N ALA A 619 16.04 -24.52 -16.43
CA ALA A 619 16.16 -24.69 -14.98
C ALA A 619 16.90 -23.53 -14.29
N GLY A 620 17.99 -23.03 -14.91
CA GLY A 620 18.79 -21.93 -14.38
C GLY A 620 18.09 -20.56 -14.46
N ASN A 621 17.22 -20.37 -15.45
CA ASN A 621 16.56 -19.09 -15.74
C ASN A 621 15.06 -19.08 -15.46
N LEU A 622 14.51 -20.11 -14.81
CA LEU A 622 13.07 -20.28 -14.66
C LEU A 622 12.34 -19.06 -14.03
N PRO A 623 12.85 -18.42 -12.96
CA PRO A 623 12.20 -17.22 -12.42
C PRO A 623 12.13 -16.07 -13.43
N LEU A 624 13.19 -15.88 -14.24
CA LEU A 624 13.22 -14.85 -15.28
C LEU A 624 12.22 -15.18 -16.40
N ILE A 625 12.18 -16.44 -16.85
CA ILE A 625 11.22 -16.91 -17.86
C ILE A 625 9.79 -16.64 -17.38
N MET A 626 9.49 -16.94 -16.12
CA MET A 626 8.16 -16.70 -15.55
C MET A 626 7.82 -15.21 -15.45
N VAL A 627 8.76 -14.35 -15.06
CA VAL A 627 8.56 -12.88 -15.02
C VAL A 627 8.30 -12.34 -16.43
N LEU A 628 9.10 -12.73 -17.42
CA LEU A 628 8.88 -12.35 -18.82
C LEU A 628 7.54 -12.89 -19.34
N GLY A 629 7.17 -14.11 -18.94
CA GLY A 629 5.88 -14.71 -19.24
C GLY A 629 4.70 -13.92 -18.67
N VAL A 630 4.80 -13.41 -17.44
CA VAL A 630 3.76 -12.55 -16.83
C VAL A 630 3.67 -11.20 -17.56
N ILE A 631 4.80 -10.58 -17.92
CA ILE A 631 4.80 -9.34 -18.70
C ILE A 631 4.14 -9.55 -20.06
N SER A 632 4.52 -10.61 -20.77
CA SER A 632 3.94 -10.96 -22.07
C SER A 632 2.44 -11.29 -21.96
N ALA A 633 2.04 -12.08 -20.97
CA ALA A 633 0.63 -12.37 -20.71
C ALA A 633 -0.14 -11.09 -20.37
N ALA A 634 0.42 -10.18 -19.57
CA ALA A 634 -0.23 -8.93 -19.19
C ALA A 634 -0.46 -8.04 -20.39
N TRP A 635 0.55 -7.90 -21.25
CA TRP A 635 0.42 -7.17 -22.49
C TRP A 635 -0.66 -7.77 -23.40
N MET A 636 -0.64 -9.08 -23.61
CA MET A 636 -1.62 -9.76 -24.46
C MET A 636 -3.05 -9.65 -23.90
N GLN A 637 -3.24 -9.78 -22.58
CA GLN A 637 -4.57 -9.64 -21.96
C GLN A 637 -5.10 -8.22 -22.05
N LEU A 638 -4.24 -7.22 -21.83
CA LEU A 638 -4.62 -5.82 -21.98
C LEU A 638 -4.95 -5.47 -23.43
N ALA A 639 -4.22 -6.04 -24.41
CA ALA A 639 -4.53 -5.88 -25.82
C ALA A 639 -5.86 -6.56 -26.22
N LEU A 640 -6.11 -7.77 -25.73
CA LEU A 640 -7.40 -8.43 -25.93
C LEU A 640 -8.53 -7.62 -25.28
N ALA A 641 -8.30 -7.09 -24.08
CA ALA A 641 -9.24 -6.23 -23.40
C ALA A 641 -9.54 -4.98 -24.22
N SER A 642 -8.52 -4.23 -24.68
CA SER A 642 -8.74 -2.99 -25.44
C SER A 642 -9.51 -3.21 -26.75
N GLU A 643 -9.28 -4.32 -27.45
CA GLU A 643 -9.90 -4.59 -28.75
C GLU A 643 -11.29 -5.26 -28.63
N LEU A 644 -11.44 -6.21 -27.71
CA LEU A 644 -12.65 -7.04 -27.65
C LEU A 644 -13.69 -6.49 -26.69
N ILE A 645 -13.32 -5.72 -25.67
CA ILE A 645 -14.31 -5.11 -24.76
C ILE A 645 -15.32 -4.22 -25.51
N PRO A 646 -14.92 -3.34 -26.44
CA PRO A 646 -15.89 -2.53 -27.20
C PRO A 646 -16.85 -3.37 -28.05
N VAL A 647 -16.43 -4.57 -28.47
CA VAL A 647 -17.18 -5.42 -29.40
C VAL A 647 -18.08 -6.43 -28.68
N ILE A 648 -17.53 -7.17 -27.71
CA ILE A 648 -18.20 -8.28 -27.03
C ILE A 648 -18.42 -8.02 -25.54
N GLY A 649 -18.03 -6.84 -25.04
CA GLY A 649 -18.22 -6.44 -23.66
C GLY A 649 -17.66 -7.46 -22.65
N ARG A 650 -18.49 -7.85 -21.69
CA ARG A 650 -18.11 -8.76 -20.60
C ARG A 650 -17.94 -10.22 -21.04
N GLU A 651 -18.39 -10.59 -22.24
CA GLU A 651 -18.16 -11.95 -22.77
C GLU A 651 -16.67 -12.26 -22.88
N ILE A 652 -15.82 -11.23 -22.96
CA ILE A 652 -14.37 -11.38 -22.95
C ILE A 652 -13.87 -12.19 -21.75
N VAL A 653 -14.50 -12.07 -20.57
CA VAL A 653 -14.12 -12.84 -19.37
C VAL A 653 -14.30 -14.34 -19.63
N PHE A 654 -15.36 -14.72 -20.33
CA PHE A 654 -15.60 -16.09 -20.74
C PHE A 654 -14.57 -16.54 -21.79
N PHE A 655 -14.46 -15.79 -22.89
CA PHE A 655 -13.63 -16.19 -24.03
C PHE A 655 -12.12 -16.12 -23.77
N SER A 656 -11.67 -15.40 -22.73
CA SER A 656 -10.26 -15.35 -22.34
C SER A 656 -9.88 -16.33 -21.21
N SER A 657 -10.83 -16.75 -20.35
CA SER A 657 -10.56 -17.71 -19.26
C SER A 657 -10.75 -19.17 -19.64
N TRP A 658 -11.76 -19.49 -20.43
CA TRP A 658 -12.07 -20.89 -20.69
C TRP A 658 -11.07 -21.61 -21.60
N PRO A 659 -10.49 -20.96 -22.63
CA PRO A 659 -9.37 -21.56 -23.35
C PRO A 659 -8.17 -21.83 -22.43
N LEU A 660 -7.92 -20.94 -21.46
CA LEU A 660 -6.90 -21.16 -20.43
C LEU A 660 -7.22 -22.38 -19.56
N GLN A 661 -8.49 -22.61 -19.22
CA GLN A 661 -8.89 -23.81 -18.47
C GLN A 661 -8.53 -25.11 -19.20
N ILE A 662 -8.69 -25.15 -20.52
CA ILE A 662 -8.28 -26.30 -21.35
C ILE A 662 -6.76 -26.47 -21.30
N VAL A 663 -6.00 -25.39 -21.51
CA VAL A 663 -4.52 -25.42 -21.50
C VAL A 663 -3.98 -25.84 -20.13
N LEU A 664 -4.57 -25.32 -19.05
CA LEU A 664 -4.24 -25.68 -17.68
C LEU A 664 -4.52 -27.15 -17.42
N GLY A 665 -5.71 -27.63 -17.77
CA GLY A 665 -6.11 -29.02 -17.56
C GLY A 665 -5.25 -30.00 -18.36
N ALA A 666 -5.09 -29.74 -19.67
CA ALA A 666 -4.31 -30.56 -20.56
C ALA A 666 -2.83 -30.59 -20.14
N GLY A 667 -2.27 -29.43 -19.80
CA GLY A 667 -0.88 -29.36 -19.35
C GLY A 667 -0.67 -30.07 -18.00
N SER A 668 -1.63 -30.00 -17.09
CA SER A 668 -1.57 -30.74 -15.82
C SER A 668 -1.60 -32.25 -16.05
N LEU A 669 -2.44 -32.73 -16.97
CA LEU A 669 -2.48 -34.14 -17.40
C LEU A 669 -1.15 -34.54 -18.05
N MET A 670 -0.64 -33.74 -18.98
CA MET A 670 0.64 -33.98 -19.67
C MET A 670 1.80 -34.05 -18.69
N GLN A 671 1.81 -33.24 -17.62
CA GLN A 671 2.82 -33.34 -16.57
C GLN A 671 2.81 -34.70 -15.87
N ILE A 672 1.64 -35.22 -15.50
CA ILE A 672 1.54 -36.53 -14.85
C ILE A 672 2.05 -37.62 -15.78
N LEU A 673 1.61 -37.60 -17.05
CA LEU A 673 1.98 -38.61 -18.04
C LEU A 673 3.46 -38.56 -18.40
N SER A 674 4.00 -37.37 -18.68
CA SER A 674 5.40 -37.21 -19.11
C SER A 674 6.40 -37.44 -17.98
N ARG A 675 6.04 -37.10 -16.73
CA ARG A 675 6.89 -37.33 -15.55
C ARG A 675 6.77 -38.75 -15.00
N ASP A 676 5.78 -39.51 -15.46
CA ASP A 676 5.30 -40.78 -14.89
C ASP A 676 5.25 -40.74 -13.35
N SER A 677 4.76 -39.62 -12.81
CA SER A 677 4.78 -39.37 -11.37
C SER A 677 3.66 -38.44 -10.93
N THR A 678 3.18 -38.63 -9.70
CA THR A 678 2.13 -37.80 -9.10
C THR A 678 2.65 -36.53 -8.42
N ARG A 679 3.98 -36.29 -8.42
CA ARG A 679 4.60 -35.14 -7.78
C ARG A 679 4.07 -33.79 -8.30
N GLY A 680 3.81 -32.86 -7.39
CA GLY A 680 3.18 -31.58 -7.69
C GLY A 680 1.65 -31.65 -7.81
N HIS A 681 1.07 -32.85 -7.75
CA HIS A 681 -0.37 -33.11 -7.91
C HIS A 681 -0.94 -33.88 -6.70
N SER A 682 -2.27 -33.94 -6.60
CA SER A 682 -2.96 -34.78 -5.62
C SER A 682 -4.42 -35.00 -6.02
N ILE A 683 -5.03 -36.07 -5.50
CA ILE A 683 -6.45 -36.33 -5.74
C ILE A 683 -7.36 -35.21 -5.24
N HIS A 684 -6.96 -34.51 -4.16
CA HIS A 684 -7.71 -33.37 -3.65
C HIS A 684 -7.63 -32.16 -4.58
N ILE A 685 -6.47 -31.92 -5.23
CA ILE A 685 -6.33 -30.87 -6.25
C ILE A 685 -7.28 -31.15 -7.43
N TRP A 686 -7.30 -32.40 -7.91
CA TRP A 686 -8.23 -32.79 -8.95
C TRP A 686 -9.68 -32.56 -8.52
N TRP A 687 -10.07 -33.06 -7.34
CA TRP A 687 -11.44 -32.96 -6.88
C TRP A 687 -11.90 -31.51 -6.77
N THR A 688 -11.11 -30.64 -6.12
CA THR A 688 -11.48 -29.22 -5.99
C THR A 688 -11.55 -28.53 -7.35
N ARG A 689 -10.60 -28.81 -8.23
CA ARG A 689 -10.54 -28.18 -9.56
C ARG A 689 -11.69 -28.63 -10.47
N ALA A 690 -11.92 -29.94 -10.58
CA ALA A 690 -12.91 -30.52 -11.48
C ALA A 690 -14.34 -30.17 -11.03
N VAL A 691 -14.62 -30.23 -9.72
CA VAL A 691 -15.93 -29.86 -9.18
C VAL A 691 -16.16 -28.35 -9.30
N GLY A 692 -15.12 -27.53 -9.07
CA GLY A 692 -15.21 -26.08 -9.29
C GLY A 692 -15.51 -25.72 -10.75
N THR A 693 -14.84 -26.39 -11.69
CA THR A 693 -15.07 -26.24 -13.14
C THR A 693 -16.48 -26.68 -13.53
N LEU A 694 -16.95 -27.81 -13.00
CA LEU A 694 -18.33 -28.29 -13.22
C LEU A 694 -19.36 -27.29 -12.69
N ALA A 695 -19.15 -26.72 -11.49
CA ALA A 695 -20.02 -25.68 -10.94
C ALA A 695 -20.06 -24.44 -11.85
N ALA A 696 -18.93 -24.05 -12.46
CA ALA A 696 -18.88 -22.99 -13.45
C ALA A 696 -19.67 -23.34 -14.73
N CYS A 697 -19.50 -24.55 -15.28
CA CYS A 697 -20.29 -25.02 -16.43
C CYS A 697 -21.79 -24.95 -16.15
N ILE A 698 -22.23 -25.43 -14.99
CA ILE A 698 -23.63 -25.39 -14.56
C ILE A 698 -24.09 -23.94 -14.42
N CYS A 699 -23.29 -23.05 -13.82
CA CYS A 699 -23.60 -21.63 -13.68
C CYS A 699 -23.85 -20.96 -15.04
N PHE A 700 -22.94 -21.13 -16.01
CA PHE A 700 -23.09 -20.54 -17.33
C PHE A 700 -24.27 -21.13 -18.11
N THR A 701 -24.46 -22.45 -18.06
CA THR A 701 -25.59 -23.12 -18.73
C THR A 701 -26.93 -22.69 -18.14
N TYR A 702 -27.01 -22.61 -16.81
CA TYR A 702 -28.19 -22.15 -16.10
C TYR A 702 -28.54 -20.70 -16.44
N ARG A 703 -27.53 -19.81 -16.46
CA ARG A 703 -27.69 -18.42 -16.89
C ARG A 703 -28.14 -18.32 -18.35
N ALA A 704 -27.57 -19.12 -19.25
CA ALA A 704 -27.94 -19.11 -20.66
C ALA A 704 -29.36 -19.62 -20.90
N TYR A 705 -29.84 -20.58 -20.09
CA TYR A 705 -31.21 -21.10 -20.19
C TYR A 705 -32.25 -20.08 -19.71
N TYR A 706 -32.03 -19.49 -18.53
CA TYR A 706 -33.01 -18.57 -17.92
C TYR A 706 -32.81 -17.10 -18.32
N TRP A 707 -31.69 -16.75 -18.93
CA TRP A 707 -31.36 -15.38 -19.38
C TRP A 707 -30.54 -15.38 -20.69
N PRO A 708 -31.11 -15.95 -21.77
CA PRO A 708 -30.40 -16.14 -23.04
C PRO A 708 -29.97 -14.84 -23.72
N GLU A 709 -30.70 -13.75 -23.52
CA GLU A 709 -30.36 -12.44 -24.11
C GLU A 709 -29.00 -11.93 -23.58
N ARG A 710 -28.65 -12.28 -22.35
CA ARG A 710 -27.41 -11.87 -21.69
C ARG A 710 -26.32 -12.94 -21.72
N PHE A 711 -26.68 -14.21 -21.67
CA PHE A 711 -25.74 -15.33 -21.52
C PHE A 711 -25.80 -16.37 -22.64
N GLY A 712 -26.57 -16.12 -23.71
CA GLY A 712 -26.73 -17.03 -24.84
C GLY A 712 -25.43 -17.34 -25.59
N TYR A 713 -24.37 -16.54 -25.42
CA TYR A 713 -23.05 -16.89 -25.94
C TYR A 713 -22.51 -18.20 -25.35
N ALA A 714 -22.91 -18.58 -24.13
CA ALA A 714 -22.44 -19.79 -23.45
C ALA A 714 -23.10 -21.08 -23.98
N THR A 715 -24.11 -20.99 -24.86
CA THR A 715 -24.72 -22.15 -25.55
C THR A 715 -24.30 -22.26 -27.01
N ARG A 716 -23.46 -21.34 -27.51
CA ARG A 716 -22.91 -21.41 -28.88
C ARG A 716 -22.00 -22.64 -29.03
N PRO A 717 -21.84 -23.20 -30.24
CA PRO A 717 -21.05 -24.42 -30.47
C PRO A 717 -19.63 -24.36 -29.89
N VAL A 718 -18.95 -23.21 -29.98
CA VAL A 718 -17.62 -23.02 -29.41
C VAL A 718 -17.61 -23.12 -27.88
N ALA A 719 -18.61 -22.53 -27.20
CA ALA A 719 -18.72 -22.61 -25.75
C ALA A 719 -19.02 -24.04 -25.27
N VAL A 720 -19.91 -24.76 -25.98
CA VAL A 720 -20.21 -26.17 -25.70
C VAL A 720 -18.96 -27.03 -25.89
N TYR A 721 -18.22 -26.86 -26.99
CA TYR A 721 -16.96 -27.55 -27.23
C TYR A 721 -15.97 -27.33 -26.08
N ILE A 722 -15.83 -26.07 -25.64
CA ILE A 722 -14.94 -25.69 -24.55
C ILE A 722 -15.33 -26.38 -23.23
N PHE A 723 -16.62 -26.40 -22.88
CA PHE A 723 -17.10 -27.05 -21.65
C PHE A 723 -16.87 -28.56 -21.69
N VAL A 724 -17.27 -29.20 -22.79
CA VAL A 724 -17.13 -30.65 -22.95
C VAL A 724 -15.66 -31.05 -22.92
N THR A 725 -14.80 -30.32 -23.62
CA THR A 725 -13.36 -30.58 -23.66
C THR A 725 -12.72 -30.41 -22.27
N SER A 726 -13.08 -29.33 -21.56
CA SER A 726 -12.56 -29.08 -20.20
C SER A 726 -12.93 -30.20 -19.23
N LEU A 727 -14.20 -30.63 -19.23
CA LEU A 727 -14.67 -31.72 -18.36
C LEU A 727 -14.08 -33.07 -18.77
N PHE A 728 -13.96 -33.34 -20.07
CA PHE A 728 -13.33 -34.56 -20.58
C PHE A 728 -11.87 -34.67 -20.12
N ILE A 729 -11.09 -33.58 -20.23
CA ILE A 729 -9.71 -33.53 -19.75
C ILE A 729 -9.65 -33.83 -18.25
N ASP A 730 -10.56 -33.30 -17.45
CA ASP A 730 -10.60 -33.56 -16.01
C ASP A 730 -10.94 -35.02 -15.68
N VAL A 731 -11.79 -35.68 -16.48
CA VAL A 731 -12.04 -37.13 -16.36
C VAL A 731 -10.79 -37.92 -16.70
N VAL A 732 -10.11 -37.61 -17.81
CA VAL A 732 -8.87 -38.30 -18.21
C VAL A 732 -7.76 -38.09 -17.17
N TYR A 733 -7.64 -36.88 -16.64
CA TYR A 733 -6.72 -36.55 -15.55
C TYR A 733 -6.90 -37.49 -14.36
N TYR A 734 -8.15 -37.75 -13.93
CA TYR A 734 -8.42 -38.63 -12.80
C TYR A 734 -7.83 -40.02 -13.00
N PHE A 735 -8.12 -40.64 -14.15
CA PHE A 735 -7.64 -41.99 -14.46
C PHE A 735 -6.12 -42.03 -14.59
N ALA A 736 -5.51 -41.03 -15.24
CA ALA A 736 -4.06 -40.91 -15.34
C ALA A 736 -3.39 -40.77 -13.95
N PHE A 737 -3.97 -39.95 -13.07
CA PHE A 737 -3.48 -39.78 -11.70
C PHE A 737 -3.58 -41.08 -10.90
N VAL A 738 -4.76 -41.72 -10.86
CA VAL A 738 -4.97 -42.95 -10.10
C VAL A 738 -4.10 -44.09 -10.63
N GLY A 739 -3.99 -44.23 -11.95
CA GLY A 739 -3.14 -45.23 -12.59
C GLY A 739 -1.67 -45.05 -12.23
N THR A 740 -1.16 -43.82 -12.27
CA THR A 740 0.22 -43.49 -11.88
C THR A 740 0.45 -43.70 -10.39
N GLN A 741 -0.48 -43.28 -9.53
CA GLN A 741 -0.40 -43.47 -8.09
C GLN A 741 -0.34 -44.96 -7.69
N LYS A 742 -1.16 -45.81 -8.32
CA LYS A 742 -1.15 -47.26 -8.08
C LYS A 742 0.21 -47.87 -8.47
N ARG A 743 0.79 -47.43 -9.59
CA ARG A 743 2.12 -47.87 -10.05
C ARG A 743 3.22 -47.43 -9.06
N GLU A 744 3.21 -46.18 -8.60
CA GLU A 744 4.15 -45.68 -7.58
C GLU A 744 4.04 -46.48 -6.26
N GLN A 745 2.82 -46.76 -5.79
CA GLN A 745 2.60 -47.55 -4.57
C GLN A 745 3.06 -49.01 -4.72
N ALA A 746 2.83 -49.62 -5.88
CA ALA A 746 3.29 -50.98 -6.17
C ALA A 746 4.82 -51.06 -6.19
N ALA A 747 5.48 -50.08 -6.82
CA ALA A 747 6.95 -49.97 -6.84
C ALA A 747 7.53 -49.77 -5.42
N ALA A 748 6.92 -48.90 -4.60
CA ALA A 748 7.33 -48.70 -3.21
C ALA A 748 7.20 -49.98 -2.36
N LYS A 749 6.11 -50.73 -2.53
CA LYS A 749 5.92 -52.04 -1.85
C LYS A 749 6.96 -53.08 -2.30
N LYS A 750 7.32 -53.11 -3.59
CA LYS A 750 8.35 -54.01 -4.13
C LYS A 750 9.73 -53.67 -3.56
N ASN A 751 10.10 -52.39 -3.52
CA ASN A 751 11.38 -51.94 -2.97
C ASN A 751 11.48 -52.13 -1.45
N GLY A 752 10.39 -51.89 -0.71
CA GLY A 752 10.32 -52.18 0.72
C GLY A 752 10.46 -53.67 1.04
N ARG A 753 9.86 -54.56 0.24
CA ARG A 753 10.04 -56.02 0.37
C ARG A 753 11.45 -56.49 -0.01
N ALA A 754 12.11 -55.83 -0.96
CA ALA A 754 13.51 -56.14 -1.31
C ALA A 754 14.47 -55.73 -0.18
N HIS A 755 14.24 -54.59 0.47
CA HIS A 755 15.06 -54.11 1.57
C HIS A 755 14.91 -54.95 2.86
N VAL A 756 13.72 -55.54 3.07
CA VAL A 756 13.46 -56.49 4.18
C VAL A 756 14.03 -57.88 3.91
N LYS A 757 14.27 -58.25 2.65
CA LYS A 757 14.93 -59.52 2.28
C LYS A 757 16.45 -59.44 2.19
N SER A 758 17.02 -58.22 2.25
CA SER A 758 18.47 -57.97 2.20
C SER A 758 19.09 -57.64 3.57
N ASN A 759 18.29 -57.72 4.63
CA ASN A 759 18.70 -57.75 6.03
C ASN A 759 18.39 -59.15 6.58
#